data_AF-A0A6P8E1W7-F1
#
_entry.id   AF-A0A6P8E1W7-F1
#
_cell.length_a   1.000
_cell.length_b   1.000
_cell.length_c   1.000
_cell.angle_alpha   90.00
_cell.angle_beta   90.00
_cell.angle_gamma   90.00
#
_symmetry.space_group_name_H-M   'P 1'
#
loop_
_entity.id
_entity.type
_entity.pdbx_description
1 polymer ?
#
loop_
_entity_poly.entity_id
_entity_poly.type
_entity_poly.pdbx_seq_one_letter_code
_entity_poly.pdbx_strand_id
1 'polypeptide(L)'
;MRASLLFLLLSSLLILPPQPAHSWKKDEFRNCNQTPFCKRARARKPGTCSLIATDVSISDGNLVAKLIDKNPQDLANDQENSSDPVKPLILTLSAYQDGILRVKIDEDQTPSPPKKRFEVPDVILPEFDAKKLWLQRLSKEKIGGDPELSSIVYLSDGYEAVLRHDPFEVYVREKSRGDKVLSMNSHGLFDFEQLRVKKEGEDWEERFRGHTDTRPYGPQSISFDVSFYGADFVYGIPEHATSLALKPTRGPGIEHSEPYRLFNLDVFEYIHDSPFGIYGSIPFMLSHGKSRGTSGFFWLNAAEMQIDVLGEGWDADSGISLPSSGNRIDTFWMSEAGIVDTFFFMGSGPKDVVRQYTSVTGTPAMPQLFATAYHQCRWNYRDEEDVENVDSKFDEHDIPYDVLWLDIEHTDGKRYFTWDRVLFPSPEEMQGKLAAKGRHMVTIVDPHIKRDDSYFLHKEATKLGYYVKDATGKDYDGWCWPGSSSYPDMLNPEIRSWWSEKFSYENYVGSTPSLYIWNDMNEPSVFNGPEVTMPRDALHVGGVEHRDLHNAYGYYFHMATADGLVKRGDGKDRPFVLSRAFFAGSQRYGAIWTGDNSADWDHLRVSVPMVLTLGLTGITFSERGTQSSLEKQSMFDTCCSHTSTHCSERQTQVVFHLFGLCGWSSLLMKPLSKMTRPSWLGTVFWSKASSLSKLNMYRSTCLERNPGTMSGLEPHTLEDRLTSWKLWKRAFRLSRGLEPSFPGEIGSVAALHRWPMIHIPW
;
A
#
# COMPACT_ATOMS: atom_id res chain seq x y z
N MET A 1 -21.96 56.35 21.05
CA MET A 1 -21.78 55.18 21.95
C MET A 1 -22.13 53.86 21.27
N ARG A 2 -23.39 53.38 21.17
CA ARG A 2 -23.68 52.04 20.61
C ARG A 2 -23.06 51.76 19.23
N ALA A 3 -23.22 52.67 18.26
CA ALA A 3 -22.59 52.53 16.93
C ALA A 3 -21.04 52.50 16.98
N SER A 4 -20.44 53.31 17.85
CA SER A 4 -18.99 53.38 18.07
C SER A 4 -18.42 52.06 18.63
N LEU A 5 -19.17 51.40 19.50
CA LEU A 5 -18.79 50.09 20.07
C LEU A 5 -18.82 48.99 19.01
N LEU A 6 -19.83 49.02 18.13
CA LEU A 6 -19.95 48.06 17.02
C LEU A 6 -18.79 48.21 16.03
N PHE A 7 -18.38 49.45 15.73
CA PHE A 7 -17.26 49.73 14.83
C PHE A 7 -15.91 49.29 15.41
N LEU A 8 -15.72 49.40 16.74
CA LEU A 8 -14.53 48.88 17.44
C LEU A 8 -14.50 47.34 17.48
N LEU A 9 -15.65 46.67 17.63
CA LEU A 9 -15.74 45.22 17.54
C LEU A 9 -15.41 44.73 16.12
N LEU A 10 -16.00 45.33 15.09
CA LEU A 10 -15.73 45.01 13.68
C LEU A 10 -14.27 45.27 13.28
N SER A 11 -13.64 46.35 13.76
CA SER A 11 -12.22 46.58 13.49
C SER A 11 -11.30 45.64 14.27
N SER A 12 -11.67 45.21 15.49
CA SER A 12 -10.88 44.20 16.23
C SER A 12 -10.84 42.83 15.53
N LEU A 13 -11.93 42.44 14.86
CA LEU A 13 -12.00 41.22 14.02
C LEU A 13 -11.16 41.31 12.74
N LEU A 14 -10.84 42.51 12.25
CA LEU A 14 -10.00 42.74 11.07
C LEU A 14 -8.50 42.90 11.38
N ILE A 15 -8.10 42.85 12.66
CA ILE A 15 -6.71 43.01 13.11
C ILE A 15 -6.11 41.68 13.59
N LEU A 16 -6.92 40.62 13.71
CA LEU A 16 -6.38 39.27 13.79
C LEU A 16 -5.65 38.95 12.47
N PRO A 17 -4.34 38.65 12.49
CA PRO A 17 -3.70 38.09 11.30
C PRO A 17 -4.39 36.77 10.98
N PRO A 18 -4.57 36.41 9.70
CA PRO A 18 -5.04 35.07 9.36
C PRO A 18 -4.04 34.08 9.95
N GLN A 19 -4.47 33.29 10.93
CA GLN A 19 -3.66 32.15 11.34
C GLN A 19 -3.54 31.23 10.12
N PRO A 20 -2.34 30.74 9.77
CA PRO A 20 -2.22 29.73 8.74
C PRO A 20 -3.05 28.54 9.19
N ALA A 21 -4.09 28.22 8.43
CA ALA A 21 -4.83 26.98 8.61
C ALA A 21 -3.86 25.84 8.25
N HIS A 22 -3.22 25.27 9.26
CA HIS A 22 -2.38 24.10 9.07
C HIS A 22 -3.27 22.97 8.58
N SER A 23 -2.98 22.55 7.36
CA SER A 23 -3.96 21.93 6.48
C SER A 23 -4.12 20.44 6.83
N TRP A 24 -2.97 19.75 6.98
CA TRP A 24 -2.83 18.61 7.89
C TRP A 24 -2.99 19.02 9.36
N LYS A 25 -3.99 18.44 10.03
CA LYS A 25 -4.27 18.67 11.46
C LYS A 25 -3.71 17.54 12.33
N LYS A 26 -2.44 17.61 12.67
CA LYS A 26 -1.73 16.58 13.46
C LYS A 26 -2.46 16.13 14.74
N ASP A 27 -3.16 17.02 15.43
CA ASP A 27 -3.86 16.73 16.70
C ASP A 27 -5.15 15.91 16.56
N GLU A 28 -5.61 15.61 15.34
CA GLU A 28 -6.77 14.72 15.12
C GLU A 28 -6.37 13.22 15.18
N PHE A 29 -5.07 12.91 15.16
CA PHE A 29 -4.51 11.56 15.01
C PHE A 29 -3.52 11.20 16.12
N ARG A 30 -3.39 9.91 16.45
CA ARG A 30 -2.45 9.41 17.46
C ARG A 30 -1.02 9.26 16.92
N ASN A 31 -0.05 9.71 17.71
CA ASN A 31 1.35 9.27 17.62
C ASN A 31 1.61 8.03 18.51
N CYS A 32 2.79 7.39 18.40
CA CYS A 32 3.09 6.18 19.17
C CYS A 32 3.02 6.38 20.70
N ASN A 33 3.30 7.60 21.21
CA ASN A 33 3.16 7.91 22.65
C ASN A 33 1.70 8.10 23.09
N GLN A 34 0.78 8.31 22.15
CA GLN A 34 -0.68 8.36 22.37
C GLN A 34 -1.37 7.02 22.05
N THR A 35 -0.74 6.13 21.29
CA THR A 35 -1.20 4.75 21.06
C THR A 35 -0.58 3.81 22.10
N PRO A 36 -1.31 3.39 23.15
CA PRO A 36 -0.69 2.79 24.33
C PRO A 36 -0.03 1.44 24.08
N PHE A 37 -0.46 0.66 23.08
CA PHE A 37 0.25 -0.58 22.73
C PHE A 37 1.64 -0.30 22.15
N CYS A 38 1.77 0.65 21.22
CA CYS A 38 3.08 1.07 20.70
C CYS A 38 3.97 1.62 21.82
N LYS A 39 3.40 2.43 22.73
CA LYS A 39 4.11 2.94 23.91
C LYS A 39 4.63 1.82 24.84
N ARG A 40 3.83 0.78 25.10
CA ARG A 40 4.26 -0.39 25.89
C ARG A 40 5.35 -1.18 25.18
N ALA A 41 5.13 -1.53 23.91
CA ALA A 41 6.07 -2.30 23.11
C ALA A 41 7.42 -1.57 22.93
N ARG A 42 7.42 -0.27 22.59
CA ARG A 42 8.66 0.52 22.47
C ARG A 42 9.43 0.65 23.79
N ALA A 43 8.78 0.55 24.95
CA ALA A 43 9.45 0.59 26.25
C ALA A 43 10.22 -0.70 26.59
N ARG A 44 9.99 -1.80 25.86
CA ARG A 44 10.77 -3.04 25.98
C ARG A 44 12.22 -2.82 25.54
N LYS A 45 13.11 -3.67 26.06
CA LYS A 45 14.55 -3.69 25.75
C LYS A 45 14.94 -5.03 25.14
N PRO A 46 16.03 -5.12 24.36
CA PRO A 46 16.58 -6.40 23.91
C PRO A 46 16.77 -7.38 25.08
N GLY A 47 16.51 -8.66 24.84
CA GLY A 47 16.61 -9.73 25.83
C GLY A 47 15.48 -9.78 26.87
N THR A 48 14.39 -9.02 26.72
CA THR A 48 13.26 -9.04 27.69
C THR A 48 12.27 -10.17 27.48
N CYS A 49 12.28 -10.85 26.33
CA CYS A 49 11.51 -12.07 26.09
C CYS A 49 11.97 -13.23 26.98
N SER A 50 11.18 -13.56 28.01
CA SER A 50 11.34 -14.71 28.91
C SER A 50 10.91 -16.06 28.33
N LEU A 51 10.26 -16.07 27.16
CA LEU A 51 9.68 -17.27 26.57
C LEU A 51 10.74 -18.23 25.99
N ILE A 52 10.51 -19.53 26.21
CA ILE A 52 11.30 -20.64 25.68
C ILE A 52 10.40 -21.64 24.94
N ALA A 53 10.91 -22.25 23.86
CA ALA A 53 10.17 -23.24 23.08
C ALA A 53 10.36 -24.67 23.61
N THR A 54 9.24 -25.31 23.92
CA THR A 54 9.13 -26.64 24.53
C THR A 54 8.18 -27.54 23.73
N ASP A 55 8.08 -28.83 24.09
CA ASP A 55 7.27 -29.85 23.40
C ASP A 55 7.51 -29.99 21.87
N VAL A 56 8.68 -29.52 21.40
CA VAL A 56 8.98 -29.36 19.97
C VAL A 56 8.98 -30.70 19.23
N SER A 57 8.01 -30.84 18.32
CA SER A 57 7.62 -32.06 17.62
C SER A 57 7.12 -31.78 16.19
N ILE A 58 6.86 -32.83 15.41
CA ILE A 58 6.18 -32.74 14.11
C ILE A 58 4.73 -33.22 14.27
N SER A 59 3.76 -32.43 13.80
CA SER A 59 2.33 -32.76 13.80
C SER A 59 1.64 -32.18 12.56
N ASP A 60 0.79 -32.97 11.90
CA ASP A 60 0.15 -32.63 10.61
C ASP A 60 1.12 -32.09 9.54
N GLY A 61 2.33 -32.66 9.46
CA GLY A 61 3.36 -32.18 8.52
C GLY A 61 3.90 -30.77 8.81
N ASN A 62 3.56 -30.17 9.95
CA ASN A 62 4.12 -28.93 10.49
C ASN A 62 5.12 -29.26 11.62
N LEU A 63 6.02 -28.33 11.96
CA LEU A 63 6.66 -28.31 13.27
C LEU A 63 5.75 -27.58 14.25
N VAL A 64 5.55 -28.13 15.44
CA VAL A 64 4.73 -27.53 16.51
C VAL A 64 5.53 -27.48 17.81
N ALA A 65 5.40 -26.37 18.54
CA ALA A 65 6.04 -26.12 19.82
C ALA A 65 5.12 -25.32 20.76
N LYS A 66 5.34 -25.43 22.06
CA LYS A 66 4.75 -24.54 23.07
C LYS A 66 5.76 -23.49 23.50
N LEU A 67 5.39 -22.22 23.48
CA LEU A 67 6.15 -21.17 24.14
C LEU A 67 5.65 -21.02 25.57
N ILE A 68 6.54 -21.16 26.55
CA ILE A 68 6.26 -20.98 27.98
C ILE A 68 7.29 -20.04 28.60
N ASP A 69 6.95 -19.38 29.69
CA ASP A 69 7.92 -18.60 30.46
C ASP A 69 8.97 -19.53 31.12
N LYS A 70 10.22 -19.11 31.07
CA LYS A 70 11.37 -19.80 31.69
C LYS A 70 11.31 -19.82 33.22
N ASN A 71 10.78 -18.75 33.83
CA ASN A 71 10.66 -18.56 35.28
C ASN A 71 9.18 -18.37 35.70
N PRO A 72 8.34 -19.41 35.63
CA PRO A 72 6.90 -19.30 35.96
C PRO A 72 6.59 -18.93 37.42
N GLN A 73 7.60 -18.85 38.31
CA GLN A 73 7.43 -18.33 39.68
C GLN A 73 7.65 -16.81 39.77
N ASP A 74 8.43 -16.19 38.88
CA ASP A 74 8.62 -14.74 38.90
C ASP A 74 7.33 -14.04 38.45
N LEU A 75 6.68 -14.59 37.41
CA LEU A 75 5.32 -14.19 36.98
C LEU A 75 4.28 -14.27 38.10
N ALA A 76 4.45 -15.15 39.10
CA ALA A 76 3.51 -15.29 40.21
C ALA A 76 3.70 -14.19 41.28
N ASN A 77 4.91 -13.64 41.43
CA ASN A 77 5.21 -12.59 42.42
C ASN A 77 4.72 -11.21 41.95
N ASP A 78 4.83 -10.91 40.65
CA ASP A 78 4.19 -9.72 40.06
C ASP A 78 2.64 -9.88 39.96
N GLN A 79 2.10 -11.05 40.34
CA GLN A 79 0.69 -11.40 40.21
C GLN A 79 0.06 -11.95 41.51
N GLU A 80 0.38 -11.38 42.69
CA GLU A 80 -0.32 -11.72 43.95
C GLU A 80 -1.86 -11.55 43.90
N ASN A 81 -2.40 -10.86 42.89
CA ASN A 81 -3.84 -10.73 42.61
C ASN A 81 -4.29 -11.39 41.27
N SER A 82 -3.60 -12.42 40.78
CA SER A 82 -4.05 -13.21 39.62
C SER A 82 -4.36 -14.67 39.91
N SER A 83 -5.64 -15.02 39.71
CA SER A 83 -6.18 -16.38 39.76
C SER A 83 -5.90 -17.19 38.48
N ASP A 84 -5.51 -16.53 37.39
CA ASP A 84 -5.61 -17.08 36.05
C ASP A 84 -4.21 -17.47 35.57
N PRO A 85 -3.91 -18.77 35.37
CA PRO A 85 -2.57 -19.21 34.99
C PRO A 85 -2.26 -18.78 33.55
N VAL A 86 -1.11 -18.12 33.36
CA VAL A 86 -0.58 -17.77 32.03
C VAL A 86 -0.44 -19.06 31.20
N LYS A 87 -1.09 -19.10 30.05
CA LYS A 87 -1.13 -20.28 29.20
C LYS A 87 0.12 -20.38 28.32
N PRO A 88 0.48 -21.58 27.83
CA PRO A 88 1.42 -21.69 26.71
C PRO A 88 0.83 -21.00 25.46
N LEU A 89 1.70 -20.38 24.66
CA LEU A 89 1.37 -20.04 23.28
C LEU A 89 1.71 -21.23 22.37
N ILE A 90 0.93 -21.45 21.33
CA ILE A 90 1.14 -22.54 20.38
C ILE A 90 1.82 -21.99 19.13
N LEU A 91 3.10 -22.32 18.96
CA LEU A 91 3.88 -22.01 17.75
C LEU A 91 3.71 -23.13 16.73
N THR A 92 3.31 -22.80 15.52
CA THR A 92 3.24 -23.70 14.37
C THR A 92 4.09 -23.16 13.22
N LEU A 93 4.97 -23.99 12.67
CA LEU A 93 5.86 -23.67 11.56
C LEU A 93 5.58 -24.62 10.39
N SER A 94 5.26 -24.05 9.24
CA SER A 94 4.88 -24.77 8.01
C SER A 94 5.79 -24.36 6.86
N ALA A 95 6.38 -25.33 6.16
CA ALA A 95 7.16 -25.09 4.95
C ALA A 95 6.28 -25.26 3.71
N TYR A 96 6.52 -24.46 2.67
CA TYR A 96 5.79 -24.49 1.40
C TYR A 96 6.76 -24.48 0.21
N GLN A 97 6.28 -24.88 -0.96
CA GLN A 97 7.03 -24.78 -2.23
C GLN A 97 7.51 -23.35 -2.52
N ASP A 98 8.45 -23.22 -3.47
CA ASP A 98 9.21 -21.99 -3.72
C ASP A 98 10.01 -21.46 -2.52
N GLY A 99 10.15 -22.23 -1.43
CA GLY A 99 10.95 -21.86 -0.25
C GLY A 99 10.29 -20.82 0.65
N ILE A 100 8.96 -20.91 0.79
CA ILE A 100 8.16 -20.01 1.64
C ILE A 100 7.98 -20.68 3.01
N LEU A 101 8.34 -19.98 4.08
CA LEU A 101 8.09 -20.41 5.47
C LEU A 101 6.89 -19.63 6.01
N ARG A 102 5.91 -20.31 6.62
CA ARG A 102 4.83 -19.69 7.40
C ARG A 102 5.03 -20.02 8.88
N VAL A 103 4.91 -19.03 9.76
CA VAL A 103 5.03 -19.18 11.22
C VAL A 103 3.82 -18.52 11.87
N LYS A 104 3.01 -19.33 12.56
CA LYS A 104 1.86 -18.89 13.35
C LYS A 104 2.13 -19.03 14.84
N ILE A 105 1.66 -18.06 15.64
CA ILE A 105 1.66 -18.12 17.11
C ILE A 105 0.32 -17.54 17.61
N ASP A 106 -0.39 -18.33 18.41
CA ASP A 106 -1.70 -18.01 19.01
C ASP A 106 -1.79 -18.60 20.44
N GLU A 107 -2.79 -18.23 21.22
CA GLU A 107 -3.03 -18.73 22.58
C GLU A 107 -3.51 -20.20 22.58
N ASP A 108 -3.16 -20.97 23.61
CA ASP A 108 -3.77 -22.28 23.84
C ASP A 108 -5.28 -22.13 24.09
N GLN A 109 -6.08 -22.67 23.15
CA GLN A 109 -7.53 -22.58 23.15
C GLN A 109 -8.21 -23.45 24.23
N THR A 110 -7.45 -24.09 25.14
CA THR A 110 -7.97 -24.98 26.19
C THR A 110 -7.74 -24.43 27.62
N PRO A 111 -8.76 -24.47 28.51
CA PRO A 111 -10.18 -24.33 28.15
C PRO A 111 -10.40 -23.02 27.37
N SER A 112 -11.54 -22.89 26.67
CA SER A 112 -11.80 -21.81 25.71
C SER A 112 -11.49 -20.40 26.26
N PRO A 113 -10.69 -19.58 25.54
CA PRO A 113 -10.43 -18.19 25.93
C PRO A 113 -11.71 -17.33 25.84
N PRO A 114 -11.76 -16.15 26.49
CA PRO A 114 -12.96 -15.29 26.51
C PRO A 114 -13.39 -14.77 25.13
N LYS A 115 -12.46 -14.77 24.17
CA LYS A 115 -12.65 -14.49 22.74
C LYS A 115 -11.58 -15.28 21.97
N LYS A 116 -11.89 -15.79 20.78
CA LYS A 116 -10.84 -16.29 19.86
C LYS A 116 -10.18 -15.09 19.19
N ARG A 117 -8.85 -15.06 19.13
CA ARG A 117 -8.12 -14.06 18.35
C ARG A 117 -8.47 -14.11 16.87
N PHE A 118 -8.45 -12.94 16.25
CA PHE A 118 -8.74 -12.79 14.83
C PHE A 118 -7.59 -13.31 13.97
N GLU A 119 -7.93 -14.16 13.00
CA GLU A 119 -7.06 -14.63 11.93
C GLU A 119 -7.70 -14.16 10.62
N VAL A 120 -6.96 -13.40 9.82
CA VAL A 120 -7.50 -12.65 8.67
C VAL A 120 -7.96 -13.62 7.56
N PRO A 121 -9.26 -13.72 7.24
CA PRO A 121 -9.75 -14.61 6.19
C PRO A 121 -9.57 -14.02 4.78
N ASP A 122 -9.78 -14.86 3.76
CA ASP A 122 -9.86 -14.50 2.33
C ASP A 122 -8.61 -13.88 1.66
N VAL A 123 -7.61 -13.43 2.42
CA VAL A 123 -6.36 -12.87 1.89
C VAL A 123 -5.47 -13.94 1.24
N ILE A 124 -5.31 -15.09 1.92
CA ILE A 124 -4.53 -16.23 1.40
C ILE A 124 -5.34 -16.97 0.34
N LEU A 125 -4.72 -17.25 -0.81
CA LEU A 125 -5.30 -18.05 -1.88
C LEU A 125 -5.64 -19.48 -1.41
N PRO A 126 -6.85 -20.01 -1.68
CA PRO A 126 -7.21 -21.39 -1.33
C PRO A 126 -6.26 -22.46 -1.89
N GLU A 127 -5.68 -22.24 -3.07
CA GLU A 127 -4.68 -23.12 -3.68
C GLU A 127 -3.27 -23.01 -3.08
N PHE A 128 -3.04 -22.11 -2.11
CA PHE A 128 -1.74 -22.00 -1.43
C PHE A 128 -1.45 -23.23 -0.56
N ASP A 129 -2.44 -23.78 0.15
CA ASP A 129 -2.23 -24.95 1.00
C ASP A 129 -1.94 -26.25 0.22
N ALA A 130 -2.31 -26.31 -1.07
CA ALA A 130 -1.85 -27.38 -1.97
C ALA A 130 -0.32 -27.34 -2.23
N LYS A 131 0.37 -26.25 -1.85
CA LYS A 131 1.83 -26.08 -1.95
C LYS A 131 2.56 -26.45 -0.65
N LYS A 132 1.85 -26.83 0.43
CA LYS A 132 2.44 -27.21 1.72
C LYS A 132 3.39 -28.41 1.55
N LEU A 133 4.59 -28.32 2.11
CA LEU A 133 5.57 -29.40 2.16
C LEU A 133 5.31 -30.22 3.43
N TRP A 134 5.11 -31.53 3.29
CA TRP A 134 4.85 -32.41 4.43
C TRP A 134 6.15 -32.71 5.20
N LEU A 135 6.39 -32.01 6.30
CA LEU A 135 7.55 -32.27 7.15
C LEU A 135 7.43 -33.67 7.78
N GLN A 136 8.44 -34.50 7.59
CA GLN A 136 8.50 -35.87 8.14
C GLN A 136 9.49 -36.03 9.29
N ARG A 137 10.46 -35.11 9.41
CA ARG A 137 11.59 -35.17 10.35
C ARG A 137 12.04 -33.76 10.71
N LEU A 138 12.55 -33.61 11.93
CA LEU A 138 13.40 -32.51 12.35
C LEU A 138 14.76 -33.07 12.80
N SER A 139 15.84 -32.32 12.67
CA SER A 139 17.07 -32.56 13.46
C SER A 139 17.04 -31.71 14.73
N LYS A 140 17.82 -32.11 15.74
CA LYS A 140 18.10 -31.28 16.93
C LYS A 140 19.61 -31.12 17.06
N GLU A 141 20.07 -29.88 17.01
CA GLU A 141 21.49 -29.49 16.99
C GLU A 141 21.74 -28.39 18.02
N LYS A 142 22.97 -28.28 18.53
CA LYS A 142 23.45 -27.07 19.23
C LYS A 142 24.24 -26.25 18.23
N ILE A 143 23.86 -24.99 18.03
CA ILE A 143 24.37 -24.12 16.95
C ILE A 143 25.26 -23.05 17.57
N GLY A 144 26.37 -22.68 16.91
CA GLY A 144 27.21 -21.53 17.32
C GLY A 144 27.95 -21.65 18.65
N GLY A 145 27.71 -22.72 19.44
CA GLY A 145 28.16 -22.82 20.83
C GLY A 145 27.05 -22.54 21.86
N ASP A 146 25.81 -22.30 21.42
CA ASP A 146 24.65 -22.15 22.29
C ASP A 146 24.53 -23.38 23.23
N PRO A 147 24.27 -23.18 24.53
CA PRO A 147 24.13 -24.28 25.48
C PRO A 147 22.86 -25.10 25.23
N GLU A 148 21.86 -24.53 24.55
CA GLU A 148 20.55 -25.14 24.35
C GLU A 148 20.32 -25.68 22.94
N LEU A 149 19.26 -26.46 22.79
CA LEU A 149 18.91 -27.11 21.52
C LEU A 149 18.22 -26.13 20.55
N SER A 150 18.48 -26.34 19.27
CA SER A 150 17.67 -25.82 18.17
C SER A 150 17.07 -26.99 17.39
N SER A 151 15.80 -26.88 16.99
CA SER A 151 15.14 -27.84 16.10
C SER A 151 15.13 -27.29 14.67
N ILE A 152 15.55 -28.09 13.71
CA ILE A 152 15.76 -27.67 12.31
C ILE A 152 14.91 -28.52 11.38
N VAL A 153 14.30 -27.87 10.39
CA VAL A 153 13.50 -28.51 9.34
C VAL A 153 13.90 -28.01 7.95
N TYR A 154 13.69 -28.86 6.95
CA TYR A 154 13.90 -28.51 5.54
C TYR A 154 12.89 -27.44 5.10
N LEU A 155 13.37 -26.42 4.38
CA LEU A 155 12.52 -25.42 3.72
C LEU A 155 12.58 -25.54 2.20
N SER A 156 13.79 -25.52 1.62
CA SER A 156 14.01 -25.68 0.18
C SER A 156 15.46 -26.08 -0.12
N ASP A 157 15.77 -26.39 -1.38
CA ASP A 157 17.13 -26.73 -1.81
C ASP A 157 18.09 -25.56 -1.54
N GLY A 158 18.90 -25.70 -0.48
CA GLY A 158 19.85 -24.69 -0.01
C GLY A 158 19.45 -23.97 1.28
N TYR A 159 18.21 -24.09 1.76
CA TYR A 159 17.72 -23.37 2.95
C TYR A 159 17.06 -24.28 4.00
N GLU A 160 17.33 -23.96 5.26
CA GLU A 160 16.78 -24.66 6.43
C GLU A 160 16.14 -23.66 7.39
N ALA A 161 14.94 -23.98 7.89
CA ALA A 161 14.27 -23.21 8.92
C ALA A 161 14.61 -23.78 10.31
N VAL A 162 14.85 -22.89 11.27
CA VAL A 162 15.40 -23.21 12.59
C VAL A 162 14.55 -22.55 13.67
N LEU A 163 14.17 -23.32 14.67
CA LEU A 163 13.63 -22.85 15.94
C LEU A 163 14.69 -23.07 17.03
N ARG A 164 15.34 -21.99 17.50
CA ARG A 164 16.13 -22.03 18.74
C ARG A 164 15.18 -22.13 19.92
N HIS A 165 15.51 -22.94 20.94
CA HIS A 165 14.59 -23.14 22.07
C HIS A 165 14.69 -22.06 23.15
N ASP A 166 15.89 -21.59 23.48
CA ASP A 166 16.13 -20.66 24.59
C ASP A 166 17.34 -19.73 24.29
N PRO A 167 17.16 -18.39 24.28
CA PRO A 167 15.87 -17.70 24.16
C PRO A 167 15.24 -18.01 22.80
N PHE A 168 13.92 -18.14 22.72
CA PHE A 168 13.31 -18.66 21.49
C PHE A 168 13.51 -17.72 20.29
N GLU A 169 13.89 -18.27 19.14
CA GLU A 169 14.14 -17.52 17.90
C GLU A 169 13.71 -18.38 16.70
N VAL A 170 13.04 -17.78 15.72
CA VAL A 170 12.68 -18.47 14.46
C VAL A 170 13.41 -17.81 13.30
N TYR A 171 14.29 -18.54 12.64
CA TYR A 171 15.09 -18.01 11.53
C TYR A 171 15.28 -19.01 10.39
N VAL A 172 15.64 -18.49 9.21
CA VAL A 172 16.14 -19.30 8.09
C VAL A 172 17.65 -19.09 7.93
N ARG A 173 18.37 -20.16 7.58
CA ARG A 173 19.80 -20.16 7.27
C ARG A 173 20.10 -20.78 5.91
N GLU A 174 21.20 -20.37 5.28
CA GLU A 174 21.80 -21.11 4.16
C GLU A 174 22.43 -22.42 4.66
N LYS A 175 22.00 -23.56 4.12
CA LYS A 175 22.45 -24.91 4.54
C LYS A 175 23.96 -25.14 4.32
N SER A 176 24.54 -24.51 3.29
CA SER A 176 25.94 -24.67 2.88
C SER A 176 26.94 -23.88 3.73
N ARG A 177 26.49 -22.75 4.32
CA ARG A 177 27.34 -21.79 5.03
C ARG A 177 26.98 -21.61 6.51
N GLY A 178 25.73 -21.90 6.88
CA GLY A 178 25.19 -21.62 8.21
C GLY A 178 24.73 -20.17 8.41
N ASP A 179 25.02 -19.28 7.46
CA ASP A 179 24.68 -17.86 7.53
C ASP A 179 23.16 -17.64 7.62
N LYS A 180 22.74 -16.80 8.57
CA LYS A 180 21.33 -16.40 8.72
C LYS A 180 20.89 -15.54 7.54
N VAL A 181 19.61 -15.67 7.20
CA VAL A 181 18.95 -15.02 6.06
C VAL A 181 17.91 -14.01 6.51
N LEU A 182 17.03 -14.46 7.41
CA LEU A 182 15.95 -13.68 8.00
C LEU A 182 15.60 -14.33 9.34
N SER A 183 15.42 -13.53 10.39
CA SER A 183 15.05 -14.00 11.73
C SER A 183 13.89 -13.20 12.32
N MET A 184 13.11 -13.83 13.18
CA MET A 184 12.10 -13.26 14.06
C MET A 184 12.47 -13.59 15.52
N ASN A 185 12.40 -12.57 16.40
CA ASN A 185 12.83 -12.62 17.80
C ASN A 185 14.34 -12.92 18.01
N SER A 186 15.20 -12.35 17.18
CA SER A 186 16.65 -12.48 17.32
C SER A 186 17.22 -11.65 18.49
N HIS A 187 16.60 -10.50 18.77
CA HIS A 187 16.94 -9.57 19.84
C HIS A 187 16.11 -9.77 21.11
N GLY A 188 15.20 -10.75 21.13
CA GLY A 188 14.38 -11.02 22.31
C GLY A 188 13.35 -9.92 22.60
N LEU A 189 12.83 -9.24 21.57
CA LEU A 189 11.78 -8.23 21.71
C LEU A 189 10.35 -8.79 21.63
N PHE A 190 10.18 -10.11 21.49
CA PHE A 190 8.86 -10.74 21.43
C PHE A 190 8.02 -10.43 22.69
N ASP A 191 6.75 -10.12 22.46
CA ASP A 191 5.71 -9.93 23.45
C ASP A 191 4.36 -10.36 22.90
N PHE A 192 3.49 -10.85 23.77
CA PHE A 192 2.15 -11.32 23.41
C PHE A 192 1.26 -11.18 24.64
N GLU A 193 0.51 -10.08 24.72
CA GLU A 193 -0.40 -9.80 25.83
C GLU A 193 -1.62 -10.73 25.71
N GLN A 194 -1.73 -11.76 26.55
CA GLN A 194 -2.81 -12.76 26.48
C GLN A 194 -4.18 -12.17 26.90
N LEU A 195 -5.26 -12.62 26.25
CA LEU A 195 -6.62 -12.17 26.51
C LEU A 195 -7.08 -12.54 27.93
N ARG A 196 -7.57 -11.55 28.68
CA ARG A 196 -8.03 -11.73 30.07
C ARG A 196 -9.37 -11.06 30.34
N VAL A 197 -10.08 -11.55 31.36
CA VAL A 197 -11.38 -10.99 31.79
C VAL A 197 -11.13 -9.80 32.73
N LYS A 198 -11.91 -8.72 32.57
CA LYS A 198 -11.79 -7.50 33.39
C LYS A 198 -12.18 -7.78 34.84
N LYS A 199 -11.25 -7.57 35.78
CA LYS A 199 -11.50 -7.72 37.23
C LYS A 199 -12.13 -6.46 37.82
N GLU A 200 -12.82 -6.62 38.94
CA GLU A 200 -13.42 -5.49 39.67
C GLU A 200 -12.34 -4.50 40.14
N GLY A 201 -12.52 -3.22 39.83
CA GLY A 201 -11.55 -2.16 40.13
C GLY A 201 -10.45 -1.94 39.08
N GLU A 202 -10.34 -2.78 38.04
CA GLU A 202 -9.47 -2.47 36.90
C GLU A 202 -10.11 -1.44 35.96
N ASP A 203 -9.37 -0.40 35.59
CA ASP A 203 -9.69 0.45 34.44
C ASP A 203 -8.70 0.20 33.30
N TRP A 204 -9.25 0.03 32.10
CA TRP A 204 -8.54 -0.27 30.85
C TRP A 204 -8.96 0.69 29.72
N GLU A 205 -9.90 1.61 29.97
CA GLU A 205 -10.46 2.50 28.95
C GLU A 205 -9.40 3.37 28.30
N GLU A 206 -9.44 3.49 26.97
CA GLU A 206 -8.58 4.41 26.24
C GLU A 206 -9.36 5.62 25.76
N ARG A 207 -8.95 6.80 26.21
CA ARG A 207 -9.61 8.07 25.90
C ARG A 207 -8.78 8.90 24.93
N PHE A 208 -9.34 9.20 23.77
CA PHE A 208 -8.70 10.02 22.74
C PHE A 208 -9.68 11.07 22.21
N ARG A 209 -9.35 12.34 22.41
CA ARG A 209 -10.20 13.51 22.12
C ARG A 209 -11.57 13.35 22.81
N GLY A 210 -12.67 13.27 22.06
CA GLY A 210 -14.01 13.05 22.61
C GLY A 210 -14.43 11.58 22.78
N HIS A 211 -13.58 10.63 22.38
CA HIS A 211 -13.94 9.20 22.30
C HIS A 211 -13.33 8.41 23.45
N THR A 212 -14.08 7.41 23.91
CA THR A 212 -13.65 6.42 24.90
C THR A 212 -13.83 5.04 24.28
N ASP A 213 -12.73 4.31 24.17
CA ASP A 213 -12.68 2.91 23.77
C ASP A 213 -12.74 2.05 25.04
N THR A 214 -13.76 1.20 25.14
CA THR A 214 -14.08 0.41 26.35
C THR A 214 -13.12 -0.75 26.60
N ARG A 215 -12.41 -1.21 25.57
CA ARG A 215 -11.38 -2.28 25.60
C ARG A 215 -11.80 -3.50 26.44
N PRO A 216 -12.87 -4.23 26.07
CA PRO A 216 -13.46 -5.29 26.90
C PRO A 216 -12.51 -6.44 27.28
N TYR A 217 -11.46 -6.69 26.50
CA TYR A 217 -10.43 -7.72 26.76
C TYR A 217 -9.06 -7.14 27.17
N GLY A 218 -8.97 -5.81 27.34
CA GLY A 218 -7.79 -5.13 27.87
C GLY A 218 -6.59 -5.05 26.91
N PRO A 219 -5.35 -5.15 27.42
CA PRO A 219 -4.14 -5.31 26.62
C PRO A 219 -4.16 -6.66 25.89
N GLN A 220 -4.08 -6.63 24.55
CA GLN A 220 -4.11 -7.82 23.69
C GLN A 220 -3.08 -7.78 22.55
N SER A 221 -2.09 -6.89 22.64
CA SER A 221 -1.13 -6.59 21.58
C SER A 221 0.02 -7.59 21.48
N ILE A 222 0.65 -7.60 20.31
CA ILE A 222 1.74 -8.49 19.93
C ILE A 222 2.89 -7.62 19.40
N SER A 223 4.12 -7.90 19.78
CA SER A 223 5.30 -7.25 19.17
C SER A 223 6.47 -8.20 19.04
N PHE A 224 7.37 -7.99 18.07
CA PHE A 224 8.62 -8.74 17.92
C PHE A 224 9.62 -8.04 16.99
N ASP A 225 10.91 -8.35 17.12
CA ASP A 225 11.93 -7.95 16.15
C ASP A 225 11.99 -8.88 14.93
N VAL A 226 12.34 -8.30 13.79
CA VAL A 226 12.66 -9.00 12.53
C VAL A 226 13.97 -8.46 11.97
N SER A 227 14.93 -9.35 11.74
CA SER A 227 16.30 -9.00 11.30
C SER A 227 16.60 -9.55 9.92
N PHE A 228 16.88 -8.64 8.98
CA PHE A 228 17.21 -8.91 7.59
C PHE A 228 18.73 -8.96 7.41
N TYR A 229 19.27 -10.14 7.17
CA TYR A 229 20.72 -10.35 7.05
C TYR A 229 21.21 -10.17 5.61
N GLY A 230 22.33 -9.47 5.45
CA GLY A 230 22.92 -9.11 4.16
C GLY A 230 22.21 -7.94 3.46
N ALA A 231 21.31 -7.23 4.16
CA ALA A 231 20.51 -6.13 3.63
C ALA A 231 21.24 -4.78 3.71
N ASP A 232 21.13 -3.99 2.64
CA ASP A 232 21.59 -2.60 2.57
C ASP A 232 20.41 -1.61 2.70
N PHE A 233 19.20 -2.04 2.31
CA PHE A 233 17.96 -1.26 2.33
C PHE A 233 16.73 -2.14 2.61
N VAL A 234 15.66 -1.53 3.13
CA VAL A 234 14.31 -2.12 3.24
C VAL A 234 13.26 -1.25 2.53
N TYR A 235 12.20 -1.88 2.03
CA TYR A 235 11.18 -1.35 1.14
C TYR A 235 9.81 -1.97 1.46
N GLY A 236 8.72 -1.34 1.01
CA GLY A 236 7.37 -1.88 1.17
C GLY A 236 6.60 -1.18 2.30
N ILE A 237 5.78 -1.95 3.00
CA ILE A 237 4.87 -1.51 4.06
C ILE A 237 3.99 -0.27 3.75
N PRO A 238 3.46 -0.08 2.53
CA PRO A 238 2.62 1.08 2.22
C PRO A 238 1.33 1.11 3.06
N GLU A 239 0.67 2.25 3.22
CA GLU A 239 0.87 3.49 2.45
C GLU A 239 1.46 4.67 3.25
N HIS A 240 2.58 5.21 2.74
CA HIS A 240 3.27 6.37 3.30
C HIS A 240 3.74 7.30 2.18
N ALA A 241 3.52 8.60 2.34
CA ALA A 241 4.21 9.61 1.55
C ALA A 241 5.65 9.76 2.04
N THR A 242 6.58 8.98 1.49
CA THR A 242 8.00 8.98 1.90
C THR A 242 8.92 8.45 0.78
N SER A 243 10.20 8.22 1.08
CA SER A 243 11.17 7.62 0.15
C SER A 243 10.94 6.12 -0.06
N LEU A 244 11.19 5.63 -1.29
CA LEU A 244 11.02 4.22 -1.68
C LEU A 244 11.80 3.24 -0.77
N ALA A 245 13.04 3.59 -0.44
CA ALA A 245 13.75 2.95 0.66
C ALA A 245 13.32 3.61 1.98
N LEU A 246 12.88 2.80 2.92
CA LEU A 246 12.36 3.24 4.21
C LEU A 246 13.48 3.82 5.07
N LYS A 247 13.15 4.84 5.87
CA LYS A 247 14.10 5.55 6.73
C LYS A 247 14.13 4.90 8.12
N PRO A 248 15.28 4.86 8.81
CA PRO A 248 15.33 4.55 10.23
C PRO A 248 14.44 5.49 11.06
N THR A 249 13.59 4.91 11.91
CA THR A 249 12.63 5.60 12.79
C THR A 249 13.03 5.60 14.26
N ARG A 250 13.99 4.76 14.67
CA ARG A 250 14.49 4.67 16.05
C ARG A 250 15.96 4.25 16.08
N GLY A 251 16.76 4.92 16.92
CA GLY A 251 18.21 4.70 17.02
C GLY A 251 19.00 6.01 17.19
N PRO A 252 20.34 5.94 17.23
CA PRO A 252 21.21 7.12 17.32
C PRO A 252 20.98 8.10 16.14
N GLY A 253 21.00 9.40 16.43
CA GLY A 253 20.91 10.45 15.40
C GLY A 253 19.51 10.73 14.82
N ILE A 254 18.46 10.06 15.31
CA ILE A 254 17.08 10.22 14.80
C ILE A 254 16.30 11.17 15.72
N GLU A 255 16.13 12.43 15.32
CA GLU A 255 15.51 13.48 16.13
C GLU A 255 13.98 13.37 16.26
N HIS A 256 13.32 12.69 15.34
CA HIS A 256 11.85 12.57 15.27
C HIS A 256 11.45 11.08 15.19
N SER A 257 11.47 10.42 16.34
CA SER A 257 11.23 8.98 16.43
C SER A 257 9.74 8.61 16.49
N GLU A 258 9.08 8.56 15.35
CA GLU A 258 7.75 7.95 15.17
C GLU A 258 7.87 6.77 14.18
N PRO A 259 7.20 5.63 14.43
CA PRO A 259 7.31 4.44 13.60
C PRO A 259 6.44 4.57 12.34
N TYR A 260 6.66 3.71 11.36
CA TYR A 260 5.74 3.55 10.23
C TYR A 260 4.40 3.00 10.72
N ARG A 261 3.32 3.77 10.58
CA ARG A 261 1.97 3.38 11.03
C ARG A 261 1.17 2.80 9.88
N LEU A 262 0.57 1.62 10.09
CA LEU A 262 -0.37 0.95 9.20
C LEU A 262 -1.73 0.94 9.90
N PHE A 263 -2.51 1.99 9.63
CA PHE A 263 -3.88 2.19 10.06
C PHE A 263 -4.54 3.01 8.95
N ASN A 264 -5.55 2.45 8.29
CA ASN A 264 -6.21 3.06 7.14
C ASN A 264 -6.99 4.31 7.59
N LEU A 265 -6.56 5.49 7.14
CA LEU A 265 -7.06 6.77 7.65
C LEU A 265 -7.40 7.75 6.54
N ASP A 266 -8.50 8.48 6.75
CA ASP A 266 -8.88 9.62 5.92
C ASP A 266 -8.00 10.82 6.26
N VAL A 267 -6.84 10.88 5.58
CA VAL A 267 -5.81 11.88 5.81
C VAL A 267 -5.97 13.02 4.79
N PHE A 268 -6.83 13.98 5.12
CA PHE A 268 -6.95 15.22 4.36
C PHE A 268 -5.60 15.96 4.31
N GLU A 269 -5.12 16.24 3.09
CA GLU A 269 -3.88 16.98 2.78
C GLU A 269 -2.64 16.47 3.54
N TYR A 270 -2.29 15.19 3.34
CA TYR A 270 -1.13 14.53 3.96
C TYR A 270 0.20 15.26 3.73
N ILE A 271 1.15 15.13 4.67
CA ILE A 271 2.51 15.67 4.48
C ILE A 271 3.33 14.75 3.56
N HIS A 272 4.01 15.33 2.56
CA HIS A 272 4.80 14.62 1.54
C HIS A 272 6.06 13.84 2.01
N ASP A 273 6.43 13.89 3.30
CA ASP A 273 7.55 13.10 3.84
C ASP A 273 7.29 12.75 5.31
N SER A 274 6.66 11.60 5.55
CA SER A 274 6.20 11.16 6.87
C SER A 274 6.13 9.64 6.99
N PRO A 275 6.40 9.05 8.17
CA PRO A 275 6.07 7.65 8.48
C PRO A 275 4.60 7.46 8.89
N PHE A 276 3.81 8.53 8.90
CA PHE A 276 2.37 8.46 9.21
C PHE A 276 1.59 7.82 8.07
N GLY A 277 0.84 6.75 8.38
CA GLY A 277 0.02 6.01 7.42
C GLY A 277 -1.14 6.81 6.86
N ILE A 278 -1.49 6.56 5.60
CA ILE A 278 -2.66 7.15 4.94
C ILE A 278 -3.73 6.08 4.68
N TYR A 279 -4.24 5.93 3.46
CA TYR A 279 -5.52 5.27 3.21
C TYR A 279 -5.47 3.73 3.22
N GLY A 280 -4.36 3.13 2.79
CA GLY A 280 -4.19 1.67 2.74
C GLY A 280 -3.00 1.13 3.54
N SER A 281 -3.03 -0.17 3.83
CA SER A 281 -2.04 -0.85 4.67
C SER A 281 -1.68 -2.23 4.11
N ILE A 282 -0.42 -2.46 3.71
CA ILE A 282 0.07 -3.79 3.32
C ILE A 282 1.29 -4.15 4.16
N PRO A 283 1.15 -5.00 5.22
CA PRO A 283 2.23 -5.32 6.17
C PRO A 283 3.31 -6.29 5.61
N PHE A 284 3.81 -5.99 4.41
CA PHE A 284 4.84 -6.74 3.67
C PHE A 284 6.06 -5.85 3.42
N MET A 285 7.22 -6.28 3.92
CA MET A 285 8.50 -5.62 3.74
C MET A 285 9.44 -6.49 2.90
N LEU A 286 10.19 -5.86 1.98
CA LEU A 286 11.29 -6.46 1.24
C LEU A 286 12.61 -5.86 1.73
N SER A 287 13.64 -6.69 1.91
CA SER A 287 15.01 -6.25 2.16
C SER A 287 15.87 -6.56 0.95
N HIS A 288 16.75 -5.64 0.53
CA HIS A 288 17.73 -5.88 -0.54
C HIS A 288 19.12 -5.45 -0.10
N GLY A 289 20.15 -6.23 -0.45
CA GLY A 289 21.54 -5.83 -0.28
C GLY A 289 22.52 -6.60 -1.16
N LYS A 290 23.63 -5.96 -1.50
CA LYS A 290 24.63 -6.41 -2.48
C LYS A 290 25.31 -7.72 -2.09
N SER A 291 25.36 -8.04 -0.81
CA SER A 291 26.09 -9.20 -0.28
C SER A 291 25.37 -10.54 -0.50
N ARG A 292 24.03 -10.53 -0.50
CA ARG A 292 23.19 -11.75 -0.47
C ARG A 292 21.94 -11.67 -1.37
N GLY A 293 21.56 -10.49 -1.85
CA GLY A 293 20.36 -10.28 -2.67
C GLY A 293 19.15 -9.85 -1.84
N THR A 294 18.00 -10.48 -2.06
CA THR A 294 16.69 -10.04 -1.55
C THR A 294 16.05 -11.11 -0.66
N SER A 295 15.36 -10.66 0.39
CA SER A 295 14.34 -11.44 1.12
C SER A 295 13.09 -10.58 1.34
N GLY A 296 12.01 -11.20 1.79
CA GLY A 296 10.84 -10.49 2.28
C GLY A 296 10.25 -11.11 3.54
N PHE A 297 9.52 -10.28 4.28
CA PHE A 297 8.76 -10.65 5.48
C PHE A 297 7.36 -10.04 5.38
N PHE A 298 6.32 -10.83 5.60
CA PHE A 298 4.92 -10.39 5.57
C PHE A 298 4.20 -10.90 6.81
N TRP A 299 3.60 -10.00 7.61
CA TRP A 299 2.77 -10.38 8.75
C TRP A 299 1.30 -10.15 8.40
N LEU A 300 0.54 -11.23 8.21
CA LEU A 300 -0.89 -11.17 7.95
C LEU A 300 -1.66 -10.82 9.23
N ASN A 301 -1.81 -9.52 9.49
CA ASN A 301 -2.63 -8.98 10.57
C ASN A 301 -3.34 -7.70 10.10
N ALA A 302 -4.63 -7.57 10.39
CA ALA A 302 -5.50 -6.47 9.94
C ALA A 302 -5.79 -5.43 11.05
N ALA A 303 -5.27 -5.64 12.26
CA ALA A 303 -5.31 -4.65 13.32
C ALA A 303 -4.38 -3.46 13.05
N GLU A 304 -4.44 -2.40 13.88
CA GLU A 304 -3.42 -1.35 13.81
C GLU A 304 -2.04 -1.97 13.99
N MET A 305 -1.11 -1.55 13.13
CA MET A 305 0.29 -1.97 13.20
C MET A 305 1.21 -0.74 13.19
N GLN A 306 2.27 -0.78 13.97
CA GLN A 306 3.33 0.23 14.00
C GLN A 306 4.69 -0.49 13.88
N ILE A 307 5.53 -0.03 12.96
CA ILE A 307 6.76 -0.71 12.56
C ILE A 307 7.94 0.27 12.69
N ASP A 308 8.86 -0.04 13.59
CA ASP A 308 10.13 0.66 13.66
C ASP A 308 11.14 0.06 12.66
N VAL A 309 11.85 0.92 11.91
CA VAL A 309 13.09 0.58 11.21
C VAL A 309 14.25 1.06 12.08
N LEU A 310 15.14 0.16 12.49
CA LEU A 310 16.10 0.43 13.55
C LEU A 310 17.46 0.86 12.95
N GLY A 311 17.93 2.04 13.36
CA GLY A 311 19.18 2.64 12.86
C GLY A 311 20.44 2.00 13.43
N GLU A 312 21.59 2.21 12.78
CA GLU A 312 22.87 1.62 13.20
C GLU A 312 23.20 1.94 14.67
N GLY A 313 23.51 0.90 15.46
CA GLY A 313 23.84 1.04 16.88
C GLY A 313 22.63 1.26 17.81
N TRP A 314 21.41 0.99 17.37
CA TRP A 314 20.21 0.97 18.24
C TRP A 314 20.31 -0.06 19.38
N ASP A 315 21.07 -1.13 19.18
CA ASP A 315 21.33 -2.26 20.07
C ASP A 315 22.63 -2.11 20.89
N ALA A 316 23.33 -0.98 20.78
CA ALA A 316 24.62 -0.77 21.45
C ALA A 316 24.46 -0.30 22.91
N ASP A 317 24.67 -1.22 23.88
CA ASP A 317 24.62 -0.98 25.34
C ASP A 317 25.37 0.27 25.86
N SER A 318 26.37 0.74 25.12
CA SER A 318 27.21 1.90 25.48
C SER A 318 27.12 3.08 24.52
N GLY A 319 26.24 3.02 23.51
CA GLY A 319 26.19 4.01 22.43
C GLY A 319 27.40 3.98 21.47
N ILE A 320 28.32 3.03 21.64
CA ILE A 320 29.46 2.79 20.76
C ILE A 320 29.15 1.58 19.88
N SER A 321 28.86 1.83 18.60
CA SER A 321 28.75 0.77 17.60
C SER A 321 30.12 0.14 17.37
N LEU A 322 30.26 -1.14 17.75
CA LEU A 322 31.24 -2.02 17.14
C LEU A 322 30.60 -2.56 15.84
N PRO A 323 31.26 -2.43 14.68
CA PRO A 323 30.66 -2.87 13.42
C PRO A 323 30.41 -4.38 13.45
N SER A 324 29.14 -4.77 13.41
CA SER A 324 28.74 -6.16 13.22
C SER A 324 29.30 -6.66 11.89
N SER A 325 29.75 -7.91 11.84
CA SER A 325 30.60 -8.43 10.75
C SER A 325 29.85 -8.75 9.45
N GLY A 326 28.77 -8.04 9.16
CA GLY A 326 27.96 -8.13 7.95
C GLY A 326 26.77 -7.17 8.03
N ASN A 327 26.38 -6.60 6.89
CA ASN A 327 25.27 -5.66 6.81
C ASN A 327 23.96 -6.32 7.30
N ARG A 328 23.23 -5.65 8.19
CA ARG A 328 21.98 -6.12 8.81
C ARG A 328 21.06 -4.91 8.96
N ILE A 329 19.77 -5.08 8.67
CA ILE A 329 18.73 -4.13 9.07
C ILE A 329 17.81 -4.86 10.04
N ASP A 330 17.59 -4.27 11.21
CA ASP A 330 16.61 -4.74 12.18
C ASP A 330 15.35 -3.87 12.10
N THR A 331 14.22 -4.49 12.39
CA THR A 331 12.91 -3.83 12.43
C THR A 331 12.13 -4.35 13.63
N PHE A 332 11.26 -3.54 14.22
CA PHE A 332 10.46 -3.92 15.37
C PHE A 332 8.98 -3.69 15.07
N TRP A 333 8.23 -4.78 14.95
CA TRP A 333 6.85 -4.81 14.50
C TRP A 333 5.94 -4.90 15.74
N MET A 334 4.89 -4.09 15.79
CA MET A 334 3.97 -3.97 16.92
C MET A 334 2.54 -3.93 16.37
N SER A 335 1.62 -4.77 16.83
CA SER A 335 0.22 -4.74 16.40
C SER A 335 -0.77 -4.87 17.56
N GLU A 336 -1.91 -4.18 17.47
CA GLU A 336 -2.85 -4.01 18.59
C GLU A 336 -3.54 -5.31 19.03
N ALA A 337 -3.84 -6.21 18.09
CA ALA A 337 -4.68 -7.39 18.30
C ALA A 337 -4.34 -8.50 17.27
N GLY A 338 -5.28 -9.43 17.03
CA GLY A 338 -5.07 -10.56 16.11
C GLY A 338 -4.06 -11.60 16.62
N ILE A 339 -3.41 -12.31 15.69
CA ILE A 339 -2.39 -13.35 15.95
C ILE A 339 -1.04 -13.03 15.28
N VAL A 340 -0.01 -13.81 15.59
CA VAL A 340 1.16 -13.92 14.71
C VAL A 340 0.78 -14.87 13.57
N ASP A 341 0.84 -14.40 12.33
CA ASP A 341 0.78 -15.22 11.12
C ASP A 341 1.72 -14.61 10.08
N THR A 342 2.92 -15.16 9.98
CA THR A 342 4.06 -14.50 9.32
C THR A 342 4.66 -15.36 8.22
N PHE A 343 5.06 -14.74 7.12
CA PHE A 343 5.59 -15.38 5.93
C PHE A 343 7.00 -14.86 5.63
N PHE A 344 7.95 -15.79 5.48
CA PHE A 344 9.34 -15.48 5.17
C PHE A 344 9.62 -15.90 3.72
N PHE A 345 10.14 -14.96 2.92
CA PHE A 345 10.38 -15.13 1.48
C PHE A 345 11.88 -15.07 1.19
N MET A 346 12.44 -16.15 0.64
CA MET A 346 13.90 -16.33 0.53
C MET A 346 14.54 -15.67 -0.70
N GLY A 347 13.72 -15.27 -1.69
CA GLY A 347 14.19 -14.69 -2.95
C GLY A 347 15.01 -15.68 -3.80
N SER A 348 16.22 -15.36 -4.26
CA SER A 348 17.07 -14.23 -3.84
C SER A 348 16.96 -12.96 -4.71
N GLY A 349 16.21 -12.98 -5.82
CA GLY A 349 15.93 -11.78 -6.61
C GLY A 349 14.69 -11.01 -6.11
N PRO A 350 14.57 -9.70 -6.38
CA PRO A 350 13.35 -8.94 -6.05
C PRO A 350 12.10 -9.53 -6.70
N LYS A 351 12.22 -9.96 -7.96
CA LYS A 351 11.16 -10.66 -8.70
C LYS A 351 10.73 -11.96 -8.02
N ASP A 352 11.66 -12.68 -7.40
CA ASP A 352 11.38 -13.97 -6.76
C ASP A 352 10.64 -13.76 -5.43
N VAL A 353 11.01 -12.74 -4.66
CA VAL A 353 10.29 -12.33 -3.43
C VAL A 353 8.87 -11.86 -3.74
N VAL A 354 8.69 -11.03 -4.79
CA VAL A 354 7.34 -10.60 -5.22
C VAL A 354 6.52 -11.78 -5.78
N ARG A 355 7.15 -12.71 -6.51
CA ARG A 355 6.51 -13.96 -6.95
C ARG A 355 6.10 -14.84 -5.77
N GLN A 356 6.95 -14.98 -4.75
CA GLN A 356 6.65 -15.73 -3.52
C GLN A 356 5.44 -15.11 -2.81
N TYR A 357 5.45 -13.80 -2.55
CA TYR A 357 4.34 -13.08 -1.93
C TYR A 357 3.03 -13.16 -2.71
N THR A 358 3.04 -12.86 -4.02
CA THR A 358 1.83 -12.97 -4.87
C THR A 358 1.35 -14.41 -5.06
N SER A 359 2.19 -15.41 -4.78
CA SER A 359 1.75 -16.82 -4.72
C SER A 359 0.98 -17.18 -3.43
N VAL A 360 1.01 -16.30 -2.42
CA VAL A 360 0.19 -16.35 -1.20
C VAL A 360 -1.06 -15.47 -1.35
N THR A 361 -0.91 -14.23 -1.82
CA THR A 361 -1.97 -13.20 -1.79
C THR A 361 -2.68 -12.96 -3.13
N GLY A 362 -2.24 -13.59 -4.21
CA GLY A 362 -2.77 -13.42 -5.57
C GLY A 362 -1.97 -12.47 -6.44
N THR A 363 -2.10 -12.64 -7.75
CA THR A 363 -1.58 -11.71 -8.77
C THR A 363 -2.57 -10.56 -9.02
N PRO A 364 -2.10 -9.43 -9.59
CA PRO A 364 -2.98 -8.40 -10.13
C PRO A 364 -4.05 -8.95 -11.07
N ALA A 365 -5.28 -8.43 -10.97
CA ALA A 365 -6.32 -8.65 -11.96
C ALA A 365 -5.89 -8.08 -13.33
N MET A 366 -6.34 -8.71 -14.42
CA MET A 366 -6.08 -8.21 -15.77
C MET A 366 -7.09 -7.08 -16.08
N PRO A 367 -6.69 -5.80 -16.16
CA PRO A 367 -7.62 -4.67 -16.24
C PRO A 367 -8.34 -4.60 -17.58
N GLN A 368 -9.47 -3.89 -17.61
CA GLN A 368 -10.10 -3.47 -18.85
C GLN A 368 -9.18 -2.54 -19.65
N LEU A 369 -9.29 -2.55 -20.99
CA LEU A 369 -8.36 -1.78 -21.83
C LEU A 369 -8.57 -0.27 -21.72
N PHE A 370 -9.83 0.20 -21.58
CA PHE A 370 -10.11 1.60 -21.29
C PHE A 370 -9.51 2.04 -19.94
N ALA A 371 -9.45 1.10 -18.99
CA ALA A 371 -8.84 1.25 -17.68
C ALA A 371 -7.30 1.11 -17.71
N THR A 372 -6.69 1.43 -18.85
CA THR A 372 -5.24 1.67 -18.98
C THR A 372 -4.92 3.00 -19.66
N ALA A 373 -5.94 3.81 -19.97
CA ALA A 373 -5.86 5.04 -20.76
C ALA A 373 -6.07 6.29 -19.87
N TYR A 374 -6.60 7.39 -20.43
CA TYR A 374 -6.74 8.68 -19.75
C TYR A 374 -8.12 8.86 -19.09
N HIS A 375 -8.13 9.19 -17.79
CA HIS A 375 -9.30 9.25 -16.93
C HIS A 375 -9.55 10.67 -16.40
N GLN A 376 -10.77 11.17 -16.60
CA GLN A 376 -11.08 12.60 -16.46
C GLN A 376 -12.11 12.88 -15.34
N CYS A 377 -11.63 13.34 -14.18
CA CYS A 377 -12.43 13.52 -12.96
C CYS A 377 -12.41 14.96 -12.40
N ARG A 378 -13.39 15.25 -11.53
CA ARG A 378 -13.37 16.30 -10.50
C ARG A 378 -14.60 16.20 -9.60
N TRP A 379 -14.47 16.61 -8.34
CA TRP A 379 -15.60 16.98 -7.48
C TRP A 379 -16.16 18.36 -7.87
N ASN A 380 -17.36 18.50 -8.44
CA ASN A 380 -18.15 17.56 -9.24
C ASN A 380 -18.29 18.11 -10.68
N TYR A 381 -18.59 17.27 -11.68
CA TYR A 381 -19.38 17.77 -12.83
C TYR A 381 -20.80 18.04 -12.36
N ARG A 382 -21.40 19.13 -12.84
CA ARG A 382 -22.65 19.65 -12.26
C ARG A 382 -23.90 18.86 -12.65
N ASP A 383 -23.99 18.49 -13.92
CA ASP A 383 -25.22 18.11 -14.60
C ASP A 383 -24.88 17.40 -15.94
N GLU A 384 -25.89 16.82 -16.61
CA GLU A 384 -25.72 16.17 -17.92
C GLU A 384 -25.18 17.12 -19.02
N GLU A 385 -25.45 18.43 -18.94
CA GLU A 385 -24.93 19.42 -19.89
C GLU A 385 -23.42 19.67 -19.68
N ASP A 386 -22.95 19.74 -18.44
CA ASP A 386 -21.53 19.83 -18.07
C ASP A 386 -20.76 18.60 -18.56
N VAL A 387 -21.36 17.40 -18.47
CA VAL A 387 -20.80 16.15 -18.98
C VAL A 387 -20.69 16.15 -20.50
N GLU A 388 -21.77 16.49 -21.23
CA GLU A 388 -21.77 16.52 -22.70
C GLU A 388 -20.85 17.64 -23.25
N ASN A 389 -20.80 18.79 -22.57
CA ASN A 389 -19.85 19.86 -22.88
C ASN A 389 -18.40 19.39 -22.70
N VAL A 390 -18.05 18.77 -21.56
CA VAL A 390 -16.70 18.25 -21.31
C VAL A 390 -16.30 17.21 -22.35
N ASP A 391 -17.16 16.21 -22.61
CA ASP A 391 -16.95 15.18 -23.64
C ASP A 391 -16.72 15.79 -25.03
N SER A 392 -17.51 16.79 -25.42
CA SER A 392 -17.33 17.48 -26.70
C SER A 392 -16.03 18.31 -26.79
N LYS A 393 -15.51 18.82 -25.68
CA LYS A 393 -14.26 19.60 -25.66
C LYS A 393 -12.99 18.76 -25.78
N PHE A 394 -13.02 17.49 -25.40
CA PHE A 394 -11.94 16.57 -25.75
C PHE A 394 -11.86 16.33 -27.26
N ASP A 395 -13.02 16.17 -27.91
CA ASP A 395 -13.10 16.01 -29.37
C ASP A 395 -12.74 17.31 -30.12
N GLU A 396 -13.17 18.48 -29.63
CA GLU A 396 -12.84 19.80 -30.21
C GLU A 396 -11.33 20.12 -30.16
N HIS A 397 -10.61 19.54 -29.20
CA HIS A 397 -9.19 19.83 -28.95
C HIS A 397 -8.24 18.69 -29.33
N ASP A 398 -8.76 17.61 -29.93
CA ASP A 398 -7.99 16.41 -30.34
C ASP A 398 -7.20 15.77 -29.17
N ILE A 399 -7.82 15.73 -27.98
CA ILE A 399 -7.26 15.13 -26.77
C ILE A 399 -7.99 13.80 -26.50
N PRO A 400 -7.30 12.65 -26.52
CA PRO A 400 -7.96 11.37 -26.25
C PRO A 400 -8.30 11.19 -24.76
N TYR A 401 -9.50 10.69 -24.49
CA TYR A 401 -9.90 10.20 -23.17
C TYR A 401 -10.90 9.04 -23.29
N ASP A 402 -10.85 8.15 -22.31
CA ASP A 402 -11.62 6.90 -22.29
C ASP A 402 -12.73 6.88 -21.23
N VAL A 403 -12.57 7.61 -20.12
CA VAL A 403 -13.49 7.54 -18.96
C VAL A 403 -13.80 8.92 -18.38
N LEU A 404 -15.09 9.23 -18.21
CA LEU A 404 -15.58 10.39 -17.44
C LEU A 404 -16.10 9.93 -16.07
N TRP A 405 -15.79 10.69 -15.02
CA TRP A 405 -16.06 10.31 -13.63
C TRP A 405 -17.10 11.21 -12.96
N LEU A 406 -18.07 10.61 -12.28
CA LEU A 406 -19.11 11.28 -11.51
C LEU A 406 -18.94 11.03 -10.01
N ASP A 407 -18.51 12.10 -9.35
CA ASP A 407 -18.29 12.23 -7.90
C ASP A 407 -19.64 12.51 -7.17
N ILE A 408 -19.64 12.67 -5.84
CA ILE A 408 -20.79 12.48 -4.93
C ILE A 408 -22.04 13.34 -5.21
N GLU A 409 -21.92 14.48 -5.88
CA GLU A 409 -23.07 15.34 -6.24
C GLU A 409 -23.99 14.74 -7.31
N HIS A 410 -23.62 13.60 -7.94
CA HIS A 410 -24.53 12.93 -8.89
C HIS A 410 -25.72 12.21 -8.24
N THR A 411 -25.68 12.03 -6.91
CA THR A 411 -26.65 11.23 -6.14
C THR A 411 -27.76 12.07 -5.52
N ASP A 412 -28.96 11.51 -5.31
CA ASP A 412 -30.02 12.17 -4.53
C ASP A 412 -29.59 12.26 -3.05
N GLY A 413 -29.07 13.42 -2.64
CA GLY A 413 -28.79 13.75 -1.24
C GLY A 413 -27.77 12.84 -0.56
N LYS A 414 -26.79 12.32 -1.33
CA LYS A 414 -25.79 11.33 -0.92
C LYS A 414 -26.39 9.98 -0.52
N ARG A 415 -27.33 9.52 -1.34
CA ARG A 415 -27.84 8.14 -1.37
C ARG A 415 -27.23 7.42 -2.57
N TYR A 416 -26.27 6.53 -2.34
CA TYR A 416 -25.66 5.73 -3.40
C TYR A 416 -26.69 4.84 -4.13
N PHE A 417 -26.37 4.37 -5.33
CA PHE A 417 -27.32 3.69 -6.23
C PHE A 417 -28.55 4.54 -6.60
N THR A 418 -28.45 5.87 -6.49
CA THR A 418 -29.47 6.82 -6.96
C THR A 418 -28.84 7.92 -7.83
N TRP A 419 -29.69 8.71 -8.47
CA TRP A 419 -29.31 9.84 -9.30
C TRP A 419 -30.13 11.06 -8.89
N ASP A 420 -29.52 12.23 -8.74
CA ASP A 420 -30.27 13.48 -8.60
C ASP A 420 -31.05 13.73 -9.91
N ARG A 421 -32.39 13.66 -9.85
CA ARG A 421 -33.24 13.75 -11.06
C ARG A 421 -33.50 15.19 -11.55
N VAL A 422 -32.85 16.19 -10.96
CA VAL A 422 -32.81 17.57 -11.48
C VAL A 422 -31.53 17.78 -12.31
N LEU A 423 -30.41 17.23 -11.85
CA LEU A 423 -29.09 17.36 -12.49
C LEU A 423 -28.79 16.23 -13.50
N PHE A 424 -29.26 15.02 -13.21
CA PHE A 424 -29.08 13.78 -13.97
C PHE A 424 -30.44 13.07 -14.21
N PRO A 425 -31.36 13.69 -14.98
CA PRO A 425 -32.68 13.12 -15.25
C PRO A 425 -32.63 11.83 -16.09
N SER A 426 -31.69 11.71 -17.04
CA SER A 426 -31.61 10.70 -18.10
C SER A 426 -30.23 10.00 -18.14
N PRO A 427 -29.76 9.40 -17.03
CA PRO A 427 -28.39 8.92 -16.91
C PRO A 427 -28.04 7.80 -17.91
N GLU A 428 -29.02 6.99 -18.32
CA GLU A 428 -28.85 5.98 -19.37
C GLU A 428 -28.53 6.61 -20.75
N GLU A 429 -29.11 7.77 -21.08
CA GLU A 429 -28.82 8.48 -22.33
C GLU A 429 -27.43 9.12 -22.28
N MET A 430 -27.07 9.75 -21.16
CA MET A 430 -25.73 10.31 -20.91
C MET A 430 -24.64 9.24 -21.08
N GLN A 431 -24.81 8.06 -20.46
CA GLN A 431 -23.89 6.93 -20.64
C GLN A 431 -23.89 6.39 -22.07
N GLY A 432 -25.05 6.38 -22.75
CA GLY A 432 -25.19 5.99 -24.16
C GLY A 432 -24.43 6.91 -25.12
N LYS A 433 -24.43 8.23 -24.88
CA LYS A 433 -23.66 9.22 -25.66
C LYS A 433 -22.15 8.96 -25.58
N LEU A 434 -21.63 8.68 -24.38
CA LEU A 434 -20.23 8.30 -24.18
C LEU A 434 -19.92 6.94 -24.85
N ALA A 435 -20.76 5.93 -24.62
CA ALA A 435 -20.57 4.59 -25.19
C ALA A 435 -20.58 4.58 -26.72
N ALA A 436 -21.35 5.45 -27.36
CA ALA A 436 -21.35 5.63 -28.82
C ALA A 436 -19.99 6.13 -29.38
N LYS A 437 -19.14 6.75 -28.54
CA LYS A 437 -17.76 7.14 -28.86
C LYS A 437 -16.72 6.10 -28.40
N GLY A 438 -17.15 4.98 -27.81
CA GLY A 438 -16.28 4.00 -27.17
C GLY A 438 -15.82 4.39 -25.76
N ARG A 439 -16.40 5.45 -25.18
CA ARG A 439 -16.06 5.96 -23.84
C ARG A 439 -16.94 5.34 -22.77
N HIS A 440 -16.43 5.37 -21.54
CA HIS A 440 -17.02 4.76 -20.36
C HIS A 440 -17.31 5.83 -19.29
N MET A 441 -18.12 5.46 -18.31
CA MET A 441 -18.40 6.30 -17.14
C MET A 441 -17.98 5.58 -15.86
N VAL A 442 -17.57 6.33 -14.84
CA VAL A 442 -17.41 5.84 -13.47
C VAL A 442 -18.31 6.65 -12.53
N THR A 443 -18.97 5.99 -11.57
CA THR A 443 -19.70 6.65 -10.47
C THR A 443 -19.14 6.23 -9.11
N ILE A 444 -19.11 7.18 -8.18
CA ILE A 444 -18.71 6.95 -6.78
C ILE A 444 -19.81 6.23 -5.97
N VAL A 445 -19.40 5.22 -5.19
CA VAL A 445 -20.25 4.38 -4.34
C VAL A 445 -19.47 4.02 -3.07
N ASP A 446 -19.80 4.69 -1.96
CA ASP A 446 -19.06 4.60 -0.69
C ASP A 446 -19.79 3.72 0.34
N PRO A 447 -19.13 3.21 1.40
CA PRO A 447 -19.76 2.29 2.33
C PRO A 447 -20.74 2.95 3.32
N HIS A 448 -20.79 4.28 3.40
CA HIS A 448 -21.57 4.96 4.43
C HIS A 448 -23.03 5.21 3.97
N ILE A 449 -23.95 4.33 4.38
CA ILE A 449 -25.34 4.33 3.93
C ILE A 449 -26.15 5.32 4.78
N LYS A 450 -26.65 6.40 4.16
CA LYS A 450 -27.53 7.41 4.77
C LYS A 450 -28.68 6.79 5.56
N ARG A 451 -28.88 7.22 6.81
CA ARG A 451 -29.95 6.73 7.69
C ARG A 451 -31.26 7.47 7.39
N ASP A 452 -32.09 6.85 6.55
CA ASP A 452 -33.33 7.40 6.00
C ASP A 452 -34.33 6.26 5.68
N ASP A 453 -35.47 6.18 6.38
CA ASP A 453 -36.50 5.13 6.20
C ASP A 453 -37.20 5.13 4.82
N SER A 454 -37.04 6.21 4.05
CA SER A 454 -37.51 6.31 2.65
C SER A 454 -36.50 5.75 1.64
N TYR A 455 -35.21 5.69 2.01
CA TYR A 455 -34.14 5.15 1.18
C TYR A 455 -34.14 3.63 1.21
N PHE A 456 -34.38 3.01 0.05
CA PHE A 456 -34.56 1.56 -0.07
C PHE A 456 -33.39 0.75 0.52
N LEU A 457 -32.15 1.16 0.25
CA LEU A 457 -30.96 0.42 0.66
C LEU A 457 -30.79 0.45 2.19
N HIS A 458 -31.03 1.60 2.82
CA HIS A 458 -31.00 1.71 4.29
C HIS A 458 -32.09 0.85 4.93
N LYS A 459 -33.32 1.00 4.45
CA LYS A 459 -34.49 0.24 4.93
C LYS A 459 -34.29 -1.27 4.83
N GLU A 460 -33.65 -1.73 3.76
CA GLU A 460 -33.33 -3.14 3.54
C GLU A 460 -32.20 -3.61 4.48
N ALA A 461 -31.09 -2.88 4.55
CA ALA A 461 -29.95 -3.20 5.41
C ALA A 461 -30.34 -3.23 6.90
N THR A 462 -31.13 -2.25 7.37
CA THR A 462 -31.68 -2.21 8.74
C THR A 462 -32.58 -3.42 9.01
N LYS A 463 -33.48 -3.77 8.07
CA LYS A 463 -34.38 -4.92 8.21
C LYS A 463 -33.62 -6.26 8.28
N LEU A 464 -32.53 -6.38 7.54
CA LEU A 464 -31.68 -7.57 7.54
C LEU A 464 -30.61 -7.55 8.65
N GLY A 465 -30.44 -6.42 9.35
CA GLY A 465 -29.46 -6.25 10.43
C GLY A 465 -28.02 -6.11 9.94
N TYR A 466 -27.79 -5.77 8.67
CA TYR A 466 -26.50 -5.85 7.97
C TYR A 466 -25.48 -4.74 8.31
N TYR A 467 -25.74 -3.90 9.29
CA TYR A 467 -24.81 -2.87 9.73
C TYR A 467 -23.84 -3.36 10.82
N VAL A 468 -22.61 -2.84 10.81
CA VAL A 468 -21.67 -2.90 11.94
C VAL A 468 -22.35 -2.33 13.18
N LYS A 469 -22.09 -2.91 14.37
CA LYS A 469 -22.74 -2.49 15.62
C LYS A 469 -21.85 -1.57 16.44
N ASP A 470 -22.47 -0.73 17.27
CA ASP A 470 -21.79 -0.10 18.39
C ASP A 470 -21.52 -1.10 19.53
N ALA A 471 -20.74 -0.69 20.54
CA ALA A 471 -20.46 -1.50 21.74
C ALA A 471 -21.72 -1.81 22.60
N THR A 472 -22.90 -1.26 22.25
CA THR A 472 -24.20 -1.60 22.86
C THR A 472 -25.02 -2.59 22.04
N GLY A 473 -24.51 -3.04 20.88
CA GLY A 473 -25.14 -4.00 19.98
C GLY A 473 -26.16 -3.39 19.00
N LYS A 474 -26.23 -2.06 18.87
CA LYS A 474 -27.12 -1.36 17.92
C LYS A 474 -26.39 -1.03 16.63
N ASP A 475 -27.10 -0.83 15.53
CA ASP A 475 -26.50 -0.33 14.27
C ASP A 475 -25.71 0.96 14.51
N TYR A 476 -24.43 0.98 14.12
CA TYR A 476 -23.55 2.12 14.34
C TYR A 476 -24.02 3.36 13.55
N ASP A 477 -24.04 4.52 14.21
CA ASP A 477 -24.52 5.81 13.68
C ASP A 477 -23.34 6.80 13.64
N GLY A 478 -22.65 6.83 12.51
CA GLY A 478 -21.54 7.75 12.23
C GLY A 478 -22.00 8.89 11.31
N TRP A 479 -21.20 9.94 11.21
CA TRP A 479 -21.45 11.06 10.28
C TRP A 479 -20.46 11.00 9.12
N CYS A 480 -20.95 11.17 7.90
CA CYS A 480 -20.15 11.31 6.68
C CYS A 480 -20.91 12.23 5.69
N TRP A 481 -20.67 12.17 4.38
CA TRP A 481 -21.25 13.09 3.38
C TRP A 481 -22.79 13.27 3.44
N PRO A 482 -23.63 12.23 3.64
CA PRO A 482 -25.08 12.40 3.78
C PRO A 482 -25.55 12.81 5.18
N GLY A 483 -24.65 13.05 6.13
CA GLY A 483 -24.93 13.19 7.56
C GLY A 483 -24.92 11.84 8.27
N SER A 484 -25.91 11.61 9.14
CA SER A 484 -26.11 10.35 9.88
C SER A 484 -26.18 9.14 8.93
N SER A 485 -25.29 8.17 9.18
CA SER A 485 -24.93 7.08 8.28
C SER A 485 -24.64 5.79 9.05
N SER A 486 -24.94 4.63 8.46
CA SER A 486 -24.52 3.32 8.97
C SER A 486 -23.70 2.56 7.93
N TYR A 487 -22.78 1.74 8.42
CA TYR A 487 -21.72 1.11 7.62
C TYR A 487 -21.98 -0.39 7.56
N PRO A 488 -22.07 -1.02 6.37
CA PRO A 488 -22.39 -2.43 6.23
C PRO A 488 -21.24 -3.30 6.75
N ASP A 489 -21.54 -4.42 7.40
CA ASP A 489 -20.50 -5.31 7.92
C ASP A 489 -19.89 -6.19 6.82
N MET A 490 -18.88 -5.62 6.16
CA MET A 490 -18.16 -6.26 5.05
C MET A 490 -17.34 -7.50 5.45
N LEU A 491 -17.15 -7.79 6.75
CA LEU A 491 -16.54 -9.05 7.18
C LEU A 491 -17.47 -10.25 6.88
N ASN A 492 -18.79 -10.07 6.91
CA ASN A 492 -19.74 -11.13 6.62
C ASN A 492 -19.86 -11.38 5.09
N PRO A 493 -19.54 -12.59 4.59
CA PRO A 493 -19.66 -12.91 3.16
C PRO A 493 -21.10 -12.86 2.62
N GLU A 494 -22.13 -13.02 3.46
CA GLU A 494 -23.53 -12.83 3.08
C GLU A 494 -23.80 -11.36 2.71
N ILE A 495 -23.29 -10.43 3.52
CA ILE A 495 -23.42 -8.99 3.31
C ILE A 495 -22.60 -8.55 2.09
N ARG A 496 -21.43 -9.17 1.86
CA ARG A 496 -20.67 -8.97 0.62
C ARG A 496 -21.45 -9.42 -0.61
N SER A 497 -22.14 -10.57 -0.60
CA SER A 497 -22.96 -10.98 -1.75
C SER A 497 -24.17 -10.06 -1.97
N TRP A 498 -24.88 -9.71 -0.90
CA TRP A 498 -25.97 -8.75 -0.94
C TRP A 498 -25.54 -7.41 -1.54
N TRP A 499 -24.36 -6.92 -1.17
CA TRP A 499 -23.77 -5.71 -1.75
C TRP A 499 -23.44 -5.90 -3.24
N SER A 500 -22.83 -7.03 -3.62
CA SER A 500 -22.59 -7.36 -5.03
C SER A 500 -23.88 -7.29 -5.88
N GLU A 501 -24.98 -7.79 -5.32
CA GLU A 501 -26.28 -7.86 -6.01
C GLU A 501 -26.88 -6.47 -6.28
N LYS A 502 -26.52 -5.43 -5.51
CA LYS A 502 -26.98 -4.05 -5.74
C LYS A 502 -26.42 -3.41 -7.01
N PHE A 503 -25.35 -3.97 -7.59
CA PHE A 503 -24.81 -3.53 -8.87
C PHE A 503 -25.55 -4.13 -10.09
N SER A 504 -26.56 -5.00 -9.92
CA SER A 504 -27.39 -5.42 -11.05
C SER A 504 -28.13 -4.22 -11.67
N TYR A 505 -28.38 -4.26 -12.98
CA TYR A 505 -29.12 -3.18 -13.67
C TYR A 505 -30.57 -2.99 -13.16
N GLU A 506 -31.12 -4.01 -12.49
CA GLU A 506 -32.44 -3.97 -11.84
C GLU A 506 -32.39 -3.22 -10.49
N ASN A 507 -31.28 -3.31 -9.75
CA ASN A 507 -31.09 -2.63 -8.46
C ASN A 507 -30.50 -1.21 -8.64
N TYR A 508 -29.42 -1.07 -9.42
CA TYR A 508 -28.84 0.22 -9.77
C TYR A 508 -29.52 0.79 -11.02
N VAL A 509 -30.79 1.18 -10.87
CA VAL A 509 -31.57 1.83 -11.93
C VAL A 509 -30.83 3.09 -12.42
N GLY A 510 -30.70 3.24 -13.73
CA GLY A 510 -29.85 4.27 -14.35
C GLY A 510 -28.44 3.81 -14.72
N SER A 511 -28.00 2.62 -14.30
CA SER A 511 -26.70 2.05 -14.74
C SER A 511 -26.79 1.31 -16.07
N THR A 512 -25.69 1.32 -16.83
CA THR A 512 -25.55 0.62 -18.11
C THR A 512 -24.22 -0.17 -18.16
N PRO A 513 -23.99 -1.03 -19.17
CA PRO A 513 -22.74 -1.80 -19.27
C PRO A 513 -21.45 -0.96 -19.43
N SER A 514 -21.55 0.32 -19.79
CA SER A 514 -20.38 1.23 -19.84
C SER A 514 -20.11 1.95 -18.51
N LEU A 515 -20.91 1.70 -17.47
CA LEU A 515 -20.72 2.27 -16.13
C LEU A 515 -19.87 1.35 -15.23
N TYR A 516 -18.85 1.93 -14.62
CA TYR A 516 -17.96 1.29 -13.66
C TYR A 516 -17.95 2.07 -12.33
N ILE A 517 -17.24 1.58 -11.32
CA ILE A 517 -17.43 2.05 -9.93
C ILE A 517 -16.14 2.59 -9.33
N TRP A 518 -16.29 3.59 -8.48
CA TRP A 518 -15.28 4.12 -7.59
C TRP A 518 -15.76 3.90 -6.16
N ASN A 519 -14.95 3.26 -5.32
CA ASN A 519 -15.16 3.14 -3.89
C ASN A 519 -14.23 4.13 -3.18
N ASP A 520 -14.81 5.17 -2.57
CA ASP A 520 -14.08 6.10 -1.71
C ASP A 520 -14.55 5.95 -0.24
N MET A 521 -13.91 6.69 0.66
CA MET A 521 -14.29 6.81 2.08
C MET A 521 -14.31 5.45 2.81
N ASN A 522 -13.57 4.45 2.29
CA ASN A 522 -13.71 3.04 2.63
C ASN A 522 -12.68 2.50 3.62
N GLU A 523 -11.99 3.40 4.34
CA GLU A 523 -11.10 3.07 5.45
C GLU A 523 -11.74 2.21 6.57
N PRO A 524 -12.95 2.48 7.10
CA PRO A 524 -13.96 3.47 6.70
C PRO A 524 -13.73 4.87 7.29
N SER A 525 -14.02 5.91 6.50
CA SER A 525 -14.02 7.30 6.96
C SER A 525 -15.28 7.62 7.76
N VAL A 526 -15.12 8.29 8.90
CA VAL A 526 -16.19 8.68 9.83
C VAL A 526 -15.87 10.06 10.43
N PHE A 527 -16.53 11.12 9.94
CA PHE A 527 -16.20 12.52 10.28
C PHE A 527 -16.37 12.89 11.75
N ASN A 528 -17.21 12.16 12.49
CA ASN A 528 -17.40 12.31 13.94
C ASN A 528 -16.77 11.17 14.76
N GLY A 529 -15.90 10.35 14.15
CA GLY A 529 -15.22 9.23 14.79
C GLY A 529 -13.81 9.57 15.29
N PRO A 530 -13.21 8.72 16.15
CA PRO A 530 -11.81 8.87 16.54
C PRO A 530 -10.91 8.76 15.31
N GLU A 531 -9.97 9.69 15.16
CA GLU A 531 -9.01 9.69 14.03
C GLU A 531 -9.69 9.72 12.64
N VAL A 532 -10.92 10.26 12.54
CA VAL A 532 -11.74 10.25 11.32
C VAL A 532 -12.12 8.83 10.85
N THR A 533 -12.13 7.84 11.74
CA THR A 533 -12.55 6.45 11.45
C THR A 533 -13.42 5.86 12.56
N MET A 534 -13.83 4.60 12.41
CA MET A 534 -14.79 3.93 13.29
C MET A 534 -14.18 3.57 14.67
N PRO A 535 -14.95 3.64 15.77
CA PRO A 535 -14.48 3.25 17.10
C PRO A 535 -13.94 1.82 17.15
N ARG A 536 -12.84 1.62 17.87
CA ARG A 536 -12.11 0.34 17.96
C ARG A 536 -12.94 -0.79 18.57
N ASP A 537 -13.90 -0.47 19.41
CA ASP A 537 -14.85 -1.36 20.08
C ASP A 537 -16.23 -1.44 19.38
N ALA A 538 -16.37 -0.91 18.16
CA ALA A 538 -17.46 -1.29 17.28
C ALA A 538 -17.35 -2.78 16.92
N LEU A 539 -18.49 -3.44 16.70
CA LEU A 539 -18.60 -4.90 16.64
C LEU A 539 -19.07 -5.39 15.27
N HIS A 540 -18.27 -6.28 14.70
CA HIS A 540 -18.53 -7.02 13.47
C HIS A 540 -19.05 -8.45 13.78
N VAL A 541 -19.45 -9.18 12.74
CA VAL A 541 -19.99 -10.53 12.80
C VAL A 541 -19.11 -11.46 13.66
N GLY A 542 -19.75 -12.24 14.52
CA GLY A 542 -19.07 -13.11 15.48
C GLY A 542 -18.47 -12.42 16.72
N GLY A 543 -18.63 -11.11 16.87
CA GLY A 543 -18.05 -10.35 18.01
C GLY A 543 -16.59 -9.96 17.79
N VAL A 544 -16.14 -9.90 16.54
CA VAL A 544 -14.86 -9.32 16.14
C VAL A 544 -14.92 -7.81 16.40
N GLU A 545 -13.91 -7.25 17.05
CA GLU A 545 -13.84 -5.80 17.28
C GLU A 545 -13.31 -5.11 16.01
N HIS A 546 -13.71 -3.86 15.76
CA HIS A 546 -13.17 -3.10 14.62
C HIS A 546 -11.64 -3.04 14.67
N ARG A 547 -11.05 -2.98 15.88
CA ARG A 547 -9.59 -3.03 16.09
C ARG A 547 -8.89 -4.27 15.51
N ASP A 548 -9.58 -5.40 15.37
CA ASP A 548 -9.01 -6.64 14.81
C ASP A 548 -8.95 -6.60 13.27
N LEU A 549 -9.91 -5.90 12.67
CA LEU A 549 -10.30 -6.00 11.27
C LEU A 549 -9.89 -4.79 10.43
N HIS A 550 -9.82 -3.61 11.05
CA HIS A 550 -9.83 -2.29 10.44
C HIS A 550 -9.12 -2.19 9.08
N ASN A 551 -7.84 -2.55 9.00
CA ASN A 551 -7.05 -2.41 7.76
C ASN A 551 -7.56 -3.24 6.58
N ALA A 552 -8.36 -4.28 6.82
CA ALA A 552 -8.99 -5.11 5.80
C ALA A 552 -10.44 -4.71 5.45
N TYR A 553 -11.06 -3.75 6.15
CA TYR A 553 -12.45 -3.33 5.86
C TYR A 553 -12.61 -2.82 4.41
N GLY A 554 -11.75 -1.89 3.99
CA GLY A 554 -11.77 -1.36 2.61
C GLY A 554 -11.49 -2.41 1.54
N TYR A 555 -10.65 -3.39 1.85
CA TYR A 555 -10.37 -4.56 0.99
C TYR A 555 -11.61 -5.44 0.78
N TYR A 556 -12.39 -5.71 1.82
CA TYR A 556 -13.65 -6.44 1.70
C TYR A 556 -14.72 -5.65 0.93
N PHE A 557 -14.72 -4.32 1.06
CA PHE A 557 -15.60 -3.44 0.29
C PHE A 557 -15.25 -3.45 -1.22
N HIS A 558 -13.96 -3.32 -1.54
CA HIS A 558 -13.44 -3.40 -2.91
C HIS A 558 -13.74 -4.75 -3.57
N MET A 559 -13.56 -5.85 -2.82
CA MET A 559 -13.95 -7.20 -3.21
C MET A 559 -15.44 -7.30 -3.53
N ALA A 560 -16.32 -6.86 -2.62
CA ALA A 560 -17.76 -6.99 -2.78
C ALA A 560 -18.31 -6.19 -3.98
N THR A 561 -17.75 -5.01 -4.25
CA THR A 561 -18.05 -4.19 -5.43
C THR A 561 -17.55 -4.85 -6.72
N ALA A 562 -16.31 -5.36 -6.75
CA ALA A 562 -15.74 -6.03 -7.92
C ALA A 562 -16.51 -7.31 -8.28
N ASP A 563 -16.86 -8.12 -7.29
CA ASP A 563 -17.73 -9.29 -7.46
C ASP A 563 -19.13 -8.89 -7.97
N GLY A 564 -19.63 -7.71 -7.58
CA GLY A 564 -20.86 -7.12 -8.12
C GLY A 564 -20.80 -6.85 -9.61
N LEU A 565 -19.72 -6.23 -10.09
CA LEU A 565 -19.53 -5.98 -11.52
C LEU A 565 -19.31 -7.27 -12.33
N VAL A 566 -18.60 -8.25 -11.76
CA VAL A 566 -18.45 -9.59 -12.36
C VAL A 566 -19.81 -10.28 -12.50
N LYS A 567 -20.64 -10.29 -11.44
CA LYS A 567 -22.01 -10.84 -11.46
C LYS A 567 -22.90 -10.12 -12.48
N ARG A 568 -22.87 -8.77 -12.50
CA ARG A 568 -23.59 -7.91 -13.46
C ARG A 568 -23.22 -8.19 -14.92
N GLY A 569 -21.99 -8.64 -15.18
CA GLY A 569 -21.47 -8.99 -16.50
C GLY A 569 -21.57 -10.46 -16.88
N ASP A 570 -22.38 -11.29 -16.19
CA ASP A 570 -22.43 -12.77 -16.34
C ASP A 570 -21.05 -13.46 -16.21
N GLY A 571 -20.08 -12.86 -15.52
CA GLY A 571 -18.69 -13.33 -15.48
C GLY A 571 -17.91 -13.18 -16.81
N LYS A 572 -18.47 -12.48 -17.80
CA LYS A 572 -17.85 -12.22 -19.12
C LYS A 572 -17.18 -10.86 -19.18
N ASP A 573 -17.73 -9.89 -18.46
CA ASP A 573 -17.16 -8.56 -18.31
C ASP A 573 -16.20 -8.51 -17.11
N ARG A 574 -15.10 -7.75 -17.22
CA ARG A 574 -14.08 -7.66 -16.16
C ARG A 574 -14.28 -6.39 -15.35
N PRO A 575 -14.15 -6.44 -14.02
CA PRO A 575 -14.39 -5.29 -13.17
C PRO A 575 -13.33 -4.22 -13.44
N PHE A 576 -13.78 -2.96 -13.44
CA PHE A 576 -12.96 -1.84 -13.04
C PHE A 576 -13.60 -1.24 -11.79
N VAL A 577 -12.85 -1.29 -10.68
CA VAL A 577 -13.18 -0.63 -9.43
C VAL A 577 -11.92 0.06 -8.91
N LEU A 578 -11.98 1.36 -8.71
CA LEU A 578 -10.96 2.11 -7.99
C LEU A 578 -11.30 2.12 -6.49
N SER A 579 -10.35 1.87 -5.60
CA SER A 579 -10.54 1.86 -4.14
C SER A 579 -9.54 2.78 -3.43
N ARG A 580 -9.95 3.52 -2.38
CA ARG A 580 -9.02 4.37 -1.62
C ARG A 580 -8.25 3.54 -0.60
N ALA A 581 -8.98 2.90 0.30
CA ALA A 581 -8.41 1.97 1.27
C ALA A 581 -8.17 0.60 0.65
N PHE A 582 -7.09 -0.06 1.10
CA PHE A 582 -6.68 -1.37 0.60
C PHE A 582 -5.89 -2.17 1.64
N PHE A 583 -5.81 -3.48 1.40
CA PHE A 583 -5.04 -4.44 2.19
C PHE A 583 -4.25 -5.39 1.29
N ALA A 584 -3.44 -6.27 1.89
CA ALA A 584 -2.81 -7.37 1.18
C ALA A 584 -3.87 -8.20 0.41
N GLY A 585 -3.72 -8.32 -0.92
CA GLY A 585 -4.68 -9.01 -1.78
C GLY A 585 -5.61 -8.09 -2.60
N SER A 586 -5.65 -6.77 -2.32
CA SER A 586 -6.47 -5.82 -3.09
C SER A 586 -6.16 -5.77 -4.59
N GLN A 587 -4.94 -6.16 -5.01
CA GLN A 587 -4.56 -6.25 -6.42
C GLN A 587 -5.49 -7.17 -7.25
N ARG A 588 -6.22 -8.08 -6.61
CA ARG A 588 -7.18 -8.99 -7.27
C ARG A 588 -8.50 -8.32 -7.69
N TYR A 589 -8.79 -7.12 -7.22
CA TYR A 589 -10.14 -6.51 -7.33
C TYR A 589 -10.20 -5.21 -8.15
N GLY A 590 -9.09 -4.51 -8.33
CA GLY A 590 -9.04 -3.35 -9.23
C GLY A 590 -7.84 -2.44 -9.01
N ALA A 591 -8.05 -1.14 -9.25
CA ALA A 591 -7.06 -0.09 -9.05
C ALA A 591 -7.13 0.50 -7.62
N ILE A 592 -6.07 1.20 -7.22
CA ILE A 592 -6.11 2.14 -6.07
C ILE A 592 -5.46 3.47 -6.47
N TRP A 593 -5.66 4.54 -5.71
CA TRP A 593 -4.92 5.80 -5.89
C TRP A 593 -4.40 6.36 -4.57
N THR A 594 -3.36 7.18 -4.67
CA THR A 594 -2.64 7.84 -3.55
C THR A 594 -3.43 8.98 -2.88
N GLY A 595 -4.76 8.87 -2.85
CA GLY A 595 -5.73 9.76 -2.19
C GLY A 595 -5.59 11.27 -2.47
N ASP A 596 -6.04 12.05 -1.48
CA ASP A 596 -6.11 13.51 -1.54
C ASP A 596 -4.73 14.15 -1.28
N ASN A 597 -4.04 14.37 -2.40
CA ASN A 597 -2.76 15.05 -2.43
C ASN A 597 -2.88 16.55 -2.72
N SER A 598 -1.85 17.29 -2.31
CA SER A 598 -1.69 18.71 -2.61
C SER A 598 -1.16 18.93 -4.05
N ALA A 599 -1.60 20.04 -4.64
CA ALA A 599 -1.13 20.57 -5.91
C ALA A 599 0.21 21.29 -5.75
N ASP A 600 1.29 20.53 -5.55
CA ASP A 600 2.66 21.06 -5.48
C ASP A 600 3.74 20.07 -5.99
N TRP A 601 4.95 20.61 -6.18
CA TRP A 601 6.13 19.87 -6.64
C TRP A 601 6.65 18.79 -5.70
N ASP A 602 6.45 18.91 -4.39
CA ASP A 602 6.89 17.91 -3.41
C ASP A 602 5.93 16.73 -3.35
N HIS A 603 4.63 16.99 -3.48
CA HIS A 603 3.63 15.96 -3.73
C HIS A 603 3.88 15.27 -5.09
N LEU A 604 4.19 15.99 -6.16
CA LEU A 604 4.59 15.38 -7.44
C LEU A 604 5.84 14.50 -7.27
N ARG A 605 6.84 14.97 -6.52
CA ARG A 605 8.08 14.25 -6.23
C ARG A 605 7.86 12.94 -5.45
N VAL A 606 6.97 12.92 -4.44
CA VAL A 606 6.68 11.72 -3.64
C VAL A 606 5.74 10.72 -4.32
N SER A 607 5.02 11.13 -5.36
CA SER A 607 4.16 10.21 -6.13
C SER A 607 4.90 8.99 -6.68
N VAL A 608 6.13 9.19 -7.15
CA VAL A 608 6.97 8.15 -7.76
C VAL A 608 7.38 7.06 -6.75
N PRO A 609 7.98 7.38 -5.58
CA PRO A 609 8.25 6.35 -4.57
C PRO A 609 6.99 5.68 -4.02
N MET A 610 5.86 6.38 -3.88
CA MET A 610 4.59 5.76 -3.45
C MET A 610 4.13 4.67 -4.42
N VAL A 611 3.97 5.00 -5.71
CA VAL A 611 3.53 4.05 -6.75
C VAL A 611 4.55 2.90 -6.93
N LEU A 612 5.84 3.16 -6.81
CA LEU A 612 6.87 2.10 -6.83
C LEU A 612 6.78 1.16 -5.61
N THR A 613 6.46 1.68 -4.42
CA THR A 613 6.29 0.88 -3.20
C THR A 613 5.04 -0.01 -3.29
N LEU A 614 3.95 0.53 -3.84
CA LEU A 614 2.72 -0.20 -4.16
C LEU A 614 2.98 -1.33 -5.18
N GLY A 615 3.73 -1.04 -6.25
CA GLY A 615 4.15 -2.05 -7.22
C GLY A 615 5.02 -3.17 -6.62
N LEU A 616 5.96 -2.85 -5.72
CA LEU A 616 6.77 -3.84 -5.00
C LEU A 616 5.95 -4.72 -4.04
N THR A 617 4.82 -4.22 -3.54
CA THR A 617 3.91 -4.95 -2.64
C THR A 617 2.70 -5.56 -3.37
N GLY A 618 2.79 -5.68 -4.70
CA GLY A 618 1.83 -6.40 -5.54
C GLY A 618 0.73 -5.54 -6.16
N ILE A 619 0.55 -4.28 -5.74
CA ILE A 619 -0.44 -3.35 -6.29
C ILE A 619 0.14 -2.65 -7.53
N THR A 620 0.28 -3.39 -8.63
CA THR A 620 0.83 -2.87 -9.90
C THR A 620 -0.12 -1.96 -10.68
N PHE A 621 -1.33 -1.74 -10.15
CA PHE A 621 -2.39 -0.93 -10.76
C PHE A 621 -2.75 0.17 -9.76
N SER A 622 -1.86 1.15 -9.66
CA SER A 622 -1.90 2.22 -8.66
C SER A 622 -1.68 3.59 -9.30
N GLU A 623 -2.36 4.60 -8.76
CA GLU A 623 -2.56 5.89 -9.42
C GLU A 623 -2.35 7.11 -8.51
N ARG A 624 -2.48 8.29 -9.12
CA ARG A 624 -2.50 9.59 -8.46
C ARG A 624 -3.50 10.52 -9.16
N GLY A 625 -4.32 11.22 -8.38
CA GLY A 625 -5.02 12.41 -8.88
C GLY A 625 -4.06 13.59 -9.06
N THR A 626 -4.13 14.31 -10.18
CA THR A 626 -3.26 15.45 -10.50
C THR A 626 -4.07 16.74 -10.63
N GLN A 627 -3.53 17.84 -10.08
CA GLN A 627 -4.22 19.11 -9.86
C GLN A 627 -3.25 20.29 -10.16
N SER A 628 -3.73 21.54 -10.25
CA SER A 628 -2.96 22.72 -10.73
C SER A 628 -2.62 22.67 -12.24
N SER A 629 -1.99 23.71 -12.81
CA SER A 629 -1.91 23.94 -14.28
C SER A 629 -0.53 24.21 -14.86
N LEU A 630 0.35 24.84 -14.09
CA LEU A 630 1.77 24.94 -14.45
C LEU A 630 2.49 23.63 -14.14
N GLU A 631 1.98 22.86 -13.18
CA GLU A 631 2.47 21.53 -12.82
C GLU A 631 1.87 20.45 -13.72
N LYS A 632 0.59 20.55 -14.15
CA LYS A 632 -0.03 19.66 -15.15
C LYS A 632 0.90 19.36 -16.32
N GLN A 633 1.64 20.35 -16.78
CA GLN A 633 2.73 20.21 -17.75
C GLN A 633 3.67 19.04 -17.43
N SER A 634 4.31 19.09 -16.27
CA SER A 634 5.32 18.15 -15.81
C SER A 634 4.69 16.90 -15.20
N MET A 635 3.44 16.97 -14.75
CA MET A 635 2.65 15.84 -14.25
C MET A 635 2.22 14.92 -15.40
N PHE A 636 1.60 15.45 -16.46
CA PHE A 636 1.36 14.72 -17.70
C PHE A 636 2.69 14.14 -18.24
N ASP A 637 3.78 14.90 -18.22
CA ASP A 637 5.11 14.41 -18.63
C ASP A 637 5.71 13.35 -17.68
N THR A 638 5.28 13.26 -16.42
CA THR A 638 5.76 12.25 -15.46
C THR A 638 4.90 10.98 -15.51
N CYS A 639 3.59 11.14 -15.68
CA CYS A 639 2.63 10.04 -15.80
C CYS A 639 2.68 9.36 -17.18
N CYS A 640 2.71 10.15 -18.27
CA CYS A 640 2.76 9.62 -19.64
C CYS A 640 4.20 9.40 -20.14
N SER A 641 5.15 10.26 -19.74
CA SER A 641 6.59 10.14 -20.05
C SER A 641 6.90 9.92 -21.56
N HIS A 642 6.93 10.95 -22.42
CA HIS A 642 7.34 12.34 -22.16
C HIS A 642 6.91 13.32 -23.29
N THR A 643 6.81 14.62 -22.97
CA THR A 643 7.15 15.87 -23.70
C THR A 643 6.08 16.94 -24.07
N SER A 644 5.69 17.76 -23.08
CA SER A 644 5.69 19.25 -23.09
C SER A 644 4.56 20.10 -23.75
N THR A 645 4.45 21.37 -23.30
CA THR A 645 3.48 22.48 -23.58
C THR A 645 2.22 22.59 -22.68
N HIS A 646 1.64 23.81 -22.53
CA HIS A 646 1.55 24.54 -21.23
C HIS A 646 0.21 25.28 -20.93
N CYS A 647 -0.15 25.51 -19.63
CA CYS A 647 -0.95 26.64 -19.03
C CYS A 647 -2.37 26.41 -18.38
N SER A 648 -2.71 27.33 -17.44
CA SER A 648 -4.03 27.79 -16.88
C SER A 648 -4.93 26.94 -15.94
N GLU A 649 -5.44 27.58 -14.88
CA GLU A 649 -5.92 27.01 -13.60
C GLU A 649 -7.38 26.50 -13.52
N ARG A 650 -7.58 25.39 -12.78
CA ARG A 650 -8.53 25.20 -11.65
C ARG A 650 -8.48 23.75 -11.14
N GLN A 651 -9.22 23.42 -10.07
CA GLN A 651 -9.31 22.06 -9.52
C GLN A 651 -10.02 21.08 -10.47
N THR A 652 -9.22 20.51 -11.36
CA THR A 652 -9.45 19.19 -11.98
C THR A 652 -8.70 18.15 -11.15
N GLN A 653 -9.26 16.95 -10.97
CA GLN A 653 -8.45 15.78 -10.58
C GLN A 653 -8.27 14.93 -11.84
N VAL A 654 -7.07 14.94 -12.39
CA VAL A 654 -6.74 14.18 -13.60
C VAL A 654 -5.98 12.91 -13.21
N VAL A 655 -6.43 11.75 -13.70
CA VAL A 655 -6.05 10.43 -13.20
C VAL A 655 -5.24 9.68 -14.27
N PHE A 656 -4.14 9.04 -13.85
CA PHE A 656 -3.18 8.38 -14.74
C PHE A 656 -2.56 7.11 -14.15
N HIS A 657 -2.47 6.07 -14.98
CA HIS A 657 -1.77 4.83 -14.68
C HIS A 657 -0.27 4.88 -15.01
N LEU A 658 0.59 4.52 -14.05
CA LEU A 658 2.02 4.28 -14.27
C LEU A 658 2.31 2.77 -14.33
N PHE A 659 2.28 2.18 -15.53
CA PHE A 659 2.56 0.75 -15.71
C PHE A 659 4.06 0.42 -15.53
N GLY A 660 4.36 -0.30 -14.45
CA GLY A 660 5.70 -0.85 -14.17
C GLY A 660 6.13 -1.97 -15.13
N LEU A 661 6.39 -1.63 -16.40
CA LEU A 661 6.80 -2.55 -17.46
C LEU A 661 8.24 -3.06 -17.28
N CYS A 662 8.44 -3.95 -16.31
CA CYS A 662 9.70 -4.63 -16.07
C CYS A 662 9.95 -5.77 -17.09
N GLY A 663 10.10 -5.41 -18.37
CA GLY A 663 10.23 -6.33 -19.50
C GLY A 663 11.28 -5.92 -20.53
N TRP A 664 12.54 -6.34 -20.33
CA TRP A 664 13.61 -6.24 -21.33
C TRP A 664 14.24 -7.61 -21.58
N SER A 665 14.44 -7.94 -22.86
CA SER A 665 14.82 -9.27 -23.39
C SER A 665 13.76 -10.38 -23.15
N SER A 666 13.65 -11.41 -24.00
CA SER A 666 14.59 -11.85 -25.04
C SER A 666 13.98 -11.93 -26.45
N LEU A 667 14.73 -11.41 -27.42
CA LEU A 667 14.63 -11.85 -28.81
C LEU A 667 15.56 -13.06 -29.02
N LEU A 668 15.34 -13.77 -30.13
CA LEU A 668 16.25 -14.72 -30.81
C LEU A 668 16.44 -16.17 -30.30
N MET A 669 16.35 -17.07 -31.30
CA MET A 669 16.87 -18.44 -31.42
C MET A 669 16.19 -19.61 -30.67
N LYS A 670 15.34 -20.33 -31.43
CA LYS A 670 15.38 -21.79 -31.53
C LYS A 670 15.79 -22.19 -32.96
N PRO A 671 16.54 -23.30 -33.17
CA PRO A 671 17.09 -23.67 -34.48
C PRO A 671 16.08 -24.35 -35.42
N LEU A 672 16.34 -24.25 -36.73
CA LEU A 672 15.57 -24.93 -37.78
C LEU A 672 15.91 -26.42 -37.90
N SER A 673 14.89 -27.25 -38.06
CA SER A 673 14.98 -28.57 -38.71
C SER A 673 14.01 -28.64 -39.91
N LYS A 674 14.35 -29.44 -40.91
CA LYS A 674 13.77 -29.38 -42.28
C LYS A 674 12.46 -30.16 -42.38
N MET A 675 11.48 -29.68 -43.17
CA MET A 675 10.90 -30.46 -44.30
C MET A 675 10.00 -29.64 -45.26
N THR A 676 10.30 -29.77 -46.56
CA THR A 676 9.46 -29.71 -47.80
C THR A 676 8.19 -28.82 -47.94
N ARG A 677 8.22 -27.99 -49.01
CA ARG A 677 7.09 -27.35 -49.76
C ARG A 677 6.34 -28.36 -50.68
N PRO A 678 5.29 -28.01 -51.49
CA PRO A 678 4.54 -26.75 -51.71
C PRO A 678 3.02 -26.93 -51.40
N SER A 679 1.97 -26.23 -51.91
CA SER A 679 1.70 -25.16 -52.91
C SER A 679 0.35 -24.47 -52.53
N TRP A 680 -0.01 -23.24 -52.95
CA TRP A 680 -0.66 -22.88 -54.25
C TRP A 680 -0.66 -21.34 -54.51
N LEU A 681 -1.14 -20.90 -55.69
CA LEU A 681 -1.02 -19.54 -56.26
C LEU A 681 -1.94 -18.45 -55.64
N GLY A 682 -1.63 -17.14 -55.85
CA GLY A 682 -2.45 -16.01 -55.37
C GLY A 682 -2.03 -14.57 -55.79
N THR A 683 -1.77 -14.35 -57.08
CA THR A 683 -1.54 -13.07 -57.82
C THR A 683 -1.77 -11.69 -57.15
N VAL A 684 -0.65 -10.99 -56.89
CA VAL A 684 -0.27 -9.62 -57.35
C VAL A 684 -1.36 -8.57 -57.68
N PHE A 685 -1.24 -7.39 -57.09
CA PHE A 685 -1.27 -6.10 -57.82
C PHE A 685 -0.24 -5.11 -57.26
N TRP A 686 0.26 -4.18 -58.08
CA TRP A 686 1.29 -3.20 -57.71
C TRP A 686 0.90 -1.81 -58.23
N SER A 687 1.13 -0.76 -57.44
CA SER A 687 1.08 0.63 -57.87
C SER A 687 2.28 1.39 -57.30
N LYS A 688 2.78 2.38 -58.05
CA LYS A 688 4.14 2.91 -57.89
C LYS A 688 4.18 4.40 -58.17
N ALA A 689 4.50 5.21 -57.17
CA ALA A 689 4.81 6.62 -57.32
C ALA A 689 5.95 7.01 -56.39
N SER A 690 6.91 7.81 -56.88
CA SER A 690 8.10 8.20 -56.13
C SER A 690 8.66 9.53 -56.63
N SER A 691 8.72 10.54 -55.77
CA SER A 691 9.66 11.66 -55.89
C SER A 691 9.82 12.39 -54.55
N LEU A 692 11.04 12.85 -54.26
CA LEU A 692 11.27 13.94 -53.33
C LEU A 692 11.34 15.25 -54.12
N SER A 693 10.99 16.38 -53.50
CA SER A 693 11.97 17.42 -53.15
C SER A 693 11.31 18.71 -52.63
N LYS A 694 12.11 19.48 -51.84
CA LYS A 694 11.92 20.90 -51.47
C LYS A 694 10.67 21.26 -50.65
N LEU A 695 10.92 21.70 -49.41
CA LEU A 695 10.41 23.00 -48.95
C LEU A 695 11.56 23.79 -48.31
N ASN A 696 11.45 25.12 -48.28
CA ASN A 696 12.58 26.01 -48.00
C ASN A 696 12.75 26.35 -46.52
N MET A 697 14.01 26.53 -46.10
CA MET A 697 14.36 27.26 -44.89
C MET A 697 14.08 28.75 -45.10
N TYR A 698 13.27 29.36 -44.23
CA TYR A 698 13.13 30.81 -44.12
C TYR A 698 13.46 31.28 -42.70
N ARG A 699 14.18 32.41 -42.63
CA ARG A 699 14.51 33.17 -41.42
C ARG A 699 13.84 34.55 -41.52
N SER A 700 13.96 35.32 -40.44
CA SER A 700 13.42 36.69 -40.22
C SER A 700 11.96 36.70 -39.73
N THR A 701 11.53 37.61 -38.85
CA THR A 701 12.28 38.66 -38.12
C THR A 701 11.61 38.94 -36.76
N CYS A 702 12.40 39.24 -35.72
CA CYS A 702 11.89 39.97 -34.55
C CYS A 702 12.10 41.47 -34.79
N LEU A 703 11.10 42.30 -34.45
CA LEU A 703 11.16 43.75 -34.58
C LEU A 703 11.53 44.42 -33.24
N GLU A 704 12.41 45.41 -33.32
CA GLU A 704 12.82 46.22 -32.18
C GLU A 704 11.75 47.26 -31.79
N ARG A 705 11.65 47.57 -30.49
CA ARG A 705 11.11 48.84 -30.01
C ARG A 705 11.93 49.36 -28.82
N ASN A 706 12.39 50.60 -28.91
CA ASN A 706 13.19 51.26 -27.88
C ASN A 706 12.34 51.65 -26.65
N PRO A 707 12.85 51.50 -25.41
CA PRO A 707 12.35 52.18 -24.23
C PRO A 707 13.02 53.56 -24.05
N GLY A 708 12.22 54.57 -23.68
CA GLY A 708 12.70 55.93 -23.41
C GLY A 708 13.05 56.19 -21.94
N THR A 709 14.34 56.37 -21.66
CA THR A 709 14.98 57.01 -20.50
C THR A 709 14.14 57.67 -19.39
N MET A 710 14.30 57.21 -18.15
CA MET A 710 14.66 57.99 -16.94
C MET A 710 14.92 57.01 -15.77
N SER A 711 16.15 56.61 -15.42
CA SER A 711 17.26 57.35 -14.75
C SER A 711 17.00 57.63 -13.25
N GLY A 712 17.64 56.87 -12.33
CA GLY A 712 17.58 57.15 -10.90
C GLY A 712 18.25 56.13 -9.95
N LEU A 713 19.56 56.32 -9.71
CA LEU A 713 20.36 55.74 -8.60
C LEU A 713 20.70 54.23 -8.66
N GLU A 714 21.66 53.83 -7.81
CA GLU A 714 22.66 52.77 -8.04
C GLU A 714 22.94 51.92 -6.75
N PRO A 715 23.92 51.00 -6.64
CA PRO A 715 23.58 49.57 -6.57
C PRO A 715 24.09 48.83 -5.31
N HIS A 716 23.51 47.64 -5.05
CA HIS A 716 24.17 46.61 -4.25
C HIS A 716 23.98 45.20 -4.85
N THR A 717 25.09 44.67 -5.39
CA THR A 717 25.47 43.24 -5.52
C THR A 717 24.37 42.20 -5.79
N LEU A 718 24.36 41.65 -7.01
CA LEU A 718 23.64 40.41 -7.36
C LEU A 718 24.61 39.41 -8.00
N GLU A 719 25.11 38.47 -7.20
CA GLU A 719 25.85 37.28 -7.66
C GLU A 719 25.03 35.99 -7.40
N ASP A 720 25.55 34.83 -7.83
CA ASP A 720 24.98 33.48 -7.61
C ASP A 720 23.61 33.13 -8.24
N ARG A 721 23.35 33.56 -9.49
CA ARG A 721 22.32 32.92 -10.37
C ARG A 721 22.73 32.61 -11.82
N LEU A 722 24.00 32.30 -12.11
CA LEU A 722 24.46 31.95 -13.47
C LEU A 722 25.39 30.72 -13.61
N THR A 723 25.26 29.71 -12.74
CA THR A 723 26.17 28.54 -12.69
C THR A 723 25.53 27.16 -12.96
N SER A 724 24.22 27.05 -13.22
CA SER A 724 23.55 25.76 -13.47
C SER A 724 23.60 25.26 -14.93
N TRP A 725 23.59 26.15 -15.92
CA TRP A 725 23.34 25.77 -17.34
C TRP A 725 24.59 25.36 -18.16
N LYS A 726 25.80 25.53 -17.62
CA LYS A 726 27.07 25.12 -18.29
C LYS A 726 27.61 23.75 -17.83
N LEU A 727 27.10 23.19 -16.72
CA LEU A 727 27.48 21.85 -16.26
C LEU A 727 26.76 20.74 -17.02
N TRP A 728 25.45 20.91 -17.29
CA TRP A 728 24.61 19.86 -17.90
C TRP A 728 25.08 19.40 -19.29
N LYS A 729 25.61 20.32 -20.12
CA LYS A 729 26.15 20.00 -21.46
C LYS A 729 27.53 19.31 -21.43
N ARG A 730 28.15 19.09 -20.27
CA ARG A 730 29.43 18.36 -20.14
C ARG A 730 29.28 16.91 -19.70
N ALA A 731 28.17 16.54 -19.05
CA ALA A 731 27.90 15.16 -18.64
C ALA A 731 27.59 14.23 -19.83
N PHE A 732 26.81 14.71 -20.82
CA PHE A 732 26.32 13.89 -21.93
C PHE A 732 27.32 13.69 -23.10
N ARG A 733 28.63 13.84 -22.86
CA ARG A 733 29.71 13.63 -23.86
C ARG A 733 30.87 12.75 -23.38
N LEU A 734 30.68 11.99 -22.30
CA LEU A 734 31.69 11.06 -21.76
C LEU A 734 31.11 9.63 -21.57
N SER A 735 30.70 9.00 -22.68
CA SER A 735 30.23 7.61 -22.67
C SER A 735 30.47 6.83 -23.99
N ARG A 736 31.28 7.37 -24.92
CA ARG A 736 31.70 6.64 -26.14
C ARG A 736 33.15 6.96 -26.50
N GLY A 737 33.98 5.92 -26.51
CA GLY A 737 35.35 5.93 -27.04
C GLY A 737 36.43 6.36 -26.03
N LEU A 738 37.19 5.38 -25.52
CA LEU A 738 38.59 5.17 -25.93
C LEU A 738 39.08 3.82 -25.40
N GLU A 739 40.02 3.19 -26.12
CA GLU A 739 40.62 1.90 -25.78
C GLU A 739 41.80 2.07 -24.80
N PRO A 740 42.13 1.06 -23.98
CA PRO A 740 43.28 1.12 -23.08
C PRO A 740 44.60 0.94 -23.86
N SER A 741 45.46 1.96 -23.86
CA SER A 741 46.81 1.90 -24.42
C SER A 741 47.85 1.64 -23.35
N PHE A 742 48.56 0.51 -23.46
CA PHE A 742 49.74 0.17 -22.66
C PHE A 742 51.04 0.49 -23.43
N PRO A 743 52.10 0.99 -22.76
CA PRO A 743 53.48 0.89 -23.24
C PRO A 743 54.05 -0.53 -23.01
N GLY A 744 55.23 -0.81 -23.58
CA GLY A 744 55.87 -2.14 -23.62
C GLY A 744 56.34 -2.74 -22.28
N GLU A 745 56.97 -3.92 -22.26
CA GLU A 745 57.84 -4.47 -23.33
C GLU A 745 57.98 -6.02 -23.35
N ILE A 746 58.45 -6.55 -24.50
CA ILE A 746 59.10 -7.87 -24.74
C ILE A 746 58.28 -9.18 -24.53
N GLY A 747 58.20 -10.03 -25.58
CA GLY A 747 57.80 -11.45 -25.41
C GLY A 747 57.23 -12.22 -26.63
N SER A 748 58.02 -12.44 -27.69
CA SER A 748 57.95 -13.50 -28.75
C SER A 748 56.83 -14.60 -28.73
N VAL A 749 56.32 -15.17 -29.84
CA VAL A 749 56.60 -15.09 -31.31
C VAL A 749 55.51 -15.88 -32.09
N ALA A 750 55.26 -15.52 -33.37
CA ALA A 750 54.58 -16.35 -34.43
C ALA A 750 53.08 -16.73 -34.27
N ALA A 751 52.28 -16.97 -35.33
CA ALA A 751 52.41 -16.60 -36.76
C ALA A 751 51.12 -16.90 -37.58
N LEU A 752 50.68 -15.93 -38.41
CA LEU A 752 49.95 -16.11 -39.70
C LEU A 752 48.50 -16.72 -39.62
N HIS A 753 47.55 -16.48 -40.54
CA HIS A 753 47.60 -15.84 -41.86
C HIS A 753 46.24 -15.24 -42.33
N ARG A 754 46.28 -14.02 -42.89
CA ARG A 754 45.48 -13.43 -44.01
C ARG A 754 43.92 -13.34 -44.00
N TRP A 755 43.46 -12.13 -44.38
CA TRP A 755 42.10 -11.76 -44.80
C TRP A 755 41.72 -12.30 -46.21
N PRO A 756 40.47 -12.11 -46.68
CA PRO A 756 40.14 -10.88 -47.43
C PRO A 756 38.82 -10.17 -47.01
N MET A 757 38.66 -8.91 -47.44
CA MET A 757 37.48 -8.06 -47.22
C MET A 757 36.32 -8.38 -48.18
N ILE A 758 35.08 -8.15 -47.72
CA ILE A 758 33.96 -7.59 -48.52
C ILE A 758 33.34 -6.43 -47.72
N HIS A 759 32.68 -5.48 -48.38
CA HIS A 759 32.57 -4.09 -47.96
C HIS A 759 31.17 -3.51 -48.26
N ILE A 760 30.62 -2.62 -47.39
CA ILE A 760 29.51 -1.67 -47.66
C ILE A 760 28.09 -2.33 -47.74
N PRO A 761 26.96 -1.64 -47.41
CA PRO A 761 26.71 -0.38 -46.68
C PRO A 761 25.90 -0.53 -45.37
N TRP A 762 25.83 0.59 -44.63
CA TRP A 762 24.75 1.10 -43.75
C TRP A 762 23.59 0.17 -43.36
#